data_AF-A0AAV7YJT4-F1
#
_entry.id   AF-A0AAV7YJT4-F1
#
_cell.length_a   1.000
_cell.length_b   1.000
_cell.length_c   1.000
_cell.angle_alpha   90.00
_cell.angle_beta   90.00
_cell.angle_gamma   90.00
#
_symmetry.space_group_name_H-M   'P 1'
#
loop_
_entity.id
_entity.type
_entity.pdbx_description
1 polymer ?
#
loop_
_entity_poly.entity_id
_entity_poly.type
_entity_poly.pdbx_seq_one_letter_code
_entity_poly.pdbx_strand_id
1 'polypeptide(L)'
;MKAKTIQKNLSYVGAFDPERTLFDSVMPLTRGTSYNSYLLQGERKTALLELVKDDEKSFNQLITKIKSVLPKERMKIDYLILHHSEPDHVLVDYFEKFYKIFPDITIVGSPQVLVHFEEIHNRKDIPTIKITNNLVLHLGGYTLKFLVAPLLHWPDTAFSYCPELGALFCCDVFGVHYYCKDVFRDTIVDKNDLDALMQERKSYFDIIFGAFKENVRSFLKRVKELEKLKMICSSHGPVMRGSFVKEVLKIWTEWSQPTLREDKVILAYVSAHGFTKEMAKEVKNGIESVDKGRIKVVYLDLVDPESINKVISELTTAKGLIFGTPTIMSDAHPYVWKIVSSMNPLIHGNGQLLGGVFGSYGWSGEACSNITQRFIQLRLKVFKPLQIRFRASKQQKMLLRQWGFNFGKVIVGKSTINSQFEMGLKKNKLKFNKLIRVEQNFQKTNNNNNNSTINKNEKNTNKQTNNNSEEQTNQIENDGRLRLWKCLICGETVESVLPPDFVCGGCGASAEVFVCIGFAKSKDVYENLDEQEVISANYKGHIIVIGASAGGVSAVKKIREMNKKVKVTLISGENHMPYYRPHLTKVLEKYETVNDPRFQLLTEKWITENSLTFMKNAVVTGINRKKKTIQVRPRIKETSNDKYTLSSAKKLNLQYTKLILATGANQKLPREKTYLIPKMLSKKKKKTLVDNTLNEGTSSKKNVFGLRTLDDVDEINTYIKLNDCKSATILGCGPLGLETADSLRKSGIKRIYAIDSNKVIASSRLDSVGSQVVEKIVKKKGIRLFLGYQLIKILGDNSKVSKRTKKKKSKLNVDNVKQTTKDLAKGIAIQSIRLEEKELVFIESDIIIFALGVVSETSLAKKANLETKKGIVVNNKMQTSDPNIFACGDCIEYNFYNDRSWQHAIETGEVAARFALNRNHPSTYIRMVPPYSIIAFGIHIFSTGKISNEKLESVMLKSDNGMEYLRLFFEYEENEAIISGGIYIGNNINVIVDIKKFIISREPFKRTIKRLVNYYYQLRQNEKMKFSFDNESQNYENLLSGNSILNQSNVNNNSSTNLTTDTETDSQLILVDLFPNIKSLIISSKGIQAFKQFLEAEYSEENIEFWNEVEQFQLLKDGHENQQKIAMEIYEKYVAYESPKQINIDHFTRVKITEKIKQNKLSGSMFKKAQTEIENLLQRDSFPRFMVSEKAEKLVQEKKKLKEVLNEEELKQID
;
A
#
# COMPACT_ATOMS: atom_id res chain seq x y z
N MET A 1 -20.44 14.22 -61.49
CA MET A 1 -19.15 13.53 -61.26
C MET A 1 -19.29 12.09 -61.74
N LYS A 2 -18.27 11.52 -62.39
CA LYS A 2 -18.25 10.09 -62.76
C LYS A 2 -17.34 9.33 -61.80
N ALA A 3 -17.65 8.06 -61.53
CA ALA A 3 -16.73 7.17 -60.82
C ALA A 3 -15.43 6.99 -61.61
N LYS A 4 -14.33 6.73 -60.90
CA LYS A 4 -13.04 6.44 -61.54
C LYS A 4 -12.81 4.94 -61.55
N THR A 5 -12.57 4.36 -62.72
CA THR A 5 -12.19 2.95 -62.84
C THR A 5 -10.75 2.75 -62.33
N ILE A 6 -10.58 1.89 -61.33
CA ILE A 6 -9.28 1.50 -60.78
C ILE A 6 -8.69 0.36 -61.62
N GLN A 7 -9.51 -0.67 -61.83
CA GLN A 7 -9.22 -1.84 -62.64
C GLN A 7 -10.55 -2.36 -63.21
N LYS A 8 -10.52 -3.32 -64.14
CA LYS A 8 -11.73 -3.97 -64.64
C LYS A 8 -12.61 -4.42 -63.46
N ASN A 9 -13.85 -3.96 -63.45
CA ASN A 9 -14.89 -4.24 -62.43
C ASN A 9 -14.61 -3.71 -61.01
N LEU A 10 -13.56 -2.90 -60.82
CA LEU A 10 -13.28 -2.20 -59.57
C LEU A 10 -13.28 -0.69 -59.80
N SER A 11 -14.20 0.03 -59.15
CA SER A 11 -14.35 1.47 -59.30
C SER A 11 -14.22 2.20 -57.96
N TYR A 12 -13.56 3.36 -57.98
CA TYR A 12 -13.57 4.33 -56.89
C TYR A 12 -14.88 5.11 -56.91
N VAL A 13 -15.63 5.04 -55.80
CA VAL A 13 -16.92 5.73 -55.64
C VAL A 13 -16.97 6.63 -54.40
N GLY A 14 -15.87 6.78 -53.66
CA GLY A 14 -15.77 7.63 -52.47
C GLY A 14 -15.95 9.14 -52.70
N ALA A 15 -15.74 9.94 -51.66
CA ALA A 15 -15.90 11.39 -51.65
C ALA A 15 -14.58 12.14 -51.46
N PHE A 16 -14.46 13.33 -52.06
CA PHE A 16 -13.35 14.25 -51.84
C PHE A 16 -13.77 15.42 -50.96
N ASP A 17 -12.88 15.84 -50.07
CA ASP A 17 -13.07 16.95 -49.15
C ASP A 17 -11.81 17.84 -49.08
N PRO A 18 -11.53 18.62 -50.14
CA PRO A 18 -10.32 19.44 -50.25
C PRO A 18 -10.32 20.65 -49.30
N GLU A 19 -11.49 21.06 -48.81
CA GLU A 19 -11.68 22.25 -47.96
C GLU A 19 -11.49 21.95 -46.47
N ARG A 20 -11.33 20.66 -46.11
CA ARG A 20 -11.19 20.25 -44.73
C ARG A 20 -9.84 20.69 -44.16
N THR A 21 -9.88 21.44 -43.06
CA THR A 21 -8.69 21.95 -42.37
C THR A 21 -8.43 21.30 -41.01
N LEU A 22 -9.40 20.55 -40.46
CA LEU A 22 -9.30 19.90 -39.15
C LEU A 22 -10.09 18.58 -39.11
N PHE A 23 -9.42 17.47 -38.79
CA PHE A 23 -10.00 16.13 -38.64
C PHE A 23 -10.17 15.76 -37.15
N ASP A 24 -11.31 15.18 -36.78
CA ASP A 24 -11.70 14.80 -35.40
C ASP A 24 -11.39 15.84 -34.32
N SER A 25 -11.50 17.12 -34.68
CA SER A 25 -11.19 18.26 -33.82
C SER A 25 -9.75 18.35 -33.31
N VAL A 26 -8.84 17.44 -33.72
CA VAL A 26 -7.48 17.34 -33.16
C VAL A 26 -6.36 17.27 -34.20
N MET A 27 -6.65 16.90 -35.46
CA MET A 27 -5.64 16.76 -36.51
C MET A 27 -5.75 17.89 -37.54
N PRO A 28 -4.85 18.88 -37.54
CA PRO A 28 -4.85 19.91 -38.58
C PRO A 28 -4.49 19.28 -39.92
N LEU A 29 -5.21 19.68 -40.97
CA LEU A 29 -5.00 19.22 -42.35
C LEU A 29 -4.56 20.39 -43.22
N THR A 30 -3.47 20.24 -43.97
CA THR A 30 -3.01 21.30 -44.89
C THR A 30 -3.41 21.05 -46.34
N ARG A 31 -3.81 19.81 -46.67
CA ARG A 31 -4.12 19.37 -48.05
C ARG A 31 -5.47 18.66 -48.17
N GLY A 32 -6.42 18.93 -47.27
CA GLY A 32 -7.73 18.27 -47.25
C GLY A 32 -7.65 16.76 -47.07
N THR A 33 -8.74 16.05 -47.38
CA THR A 33 -8.80 14.58 -47.25
C THR A 33 -9.73 13.95 -48.29
N SER A 34 -9.83 12.63 -48.27
CA SER A 34 -10.81 11.86 -49.03
C SER A 34 -11.39 10.73 -48.18
N TYR A 35 -12.64 10.36 -48.42
CA TYR A 35 -13.30 9.20 -47.81
C TYR A 35 -13.54 8.19 -48.92
N ASN A 36 -12.69 7.18 -49.00
CA ASN A 36 -12.56 6.30 -50.14
C ASN A 36 -13.49 5.10 -49.96
N SER A 37 -14.43 4.95 -50.89
CA SER A 37 -15.27 3.77 -51.01
C SER A 37 -15.02 3.09 -52.35
N TYR A 38 -15.10 1.77 -52.38
CA TYR A 38 -14.78 0.97 -53.56
C TYR A 38 -15.93 0.06 -53.95
N LEU A 39 -16.33 0.09 -55.22
CA LEU A 39 -17.37 -0.77 -55.75
C LEU A 39 -16.74 -1.89 -56.59
N LEU A 40 -16.92 -3.14 -56.14
CA LEU A 40 -16.42 -4.34 -56.80
C LEU A 40 -17.59 -5.14 -57.38
N GLN A 41 -17.60 -5.27 -58.70
CA GLN A 41 -18.66 -5.96 -59.44
C GLN A 41 -18.21 -7.37 -59.85
N GLY A 42 -18.73 -8.38 -59.16
CA GLY A 42 -18.63 -9.76 -59.64
C GLY A 42 -19.72 -10.09 -60.65
N GLU A 43 -19.59 -11.21 -61.33
CA GLU A 43 -20.59 -11.71 -62.28
C GLU A 43 -21.95 -11.89 -61.60
N ARG A 44 -21.94 -12.39 -60.36
CA ARG A 44 -23.15 -12.74 -59.60
C ARG A 44 -23.51 -11.70 -58.55
N LYS A 45 -22.53 -11.18 -57.81
CA LYS A 45 -22.74 -10.33 -56.63
C LYS A 45 -21.89 -9.06 -56.69
N THR A 46 -22.42 -7.96 -56.16
CA THR A 46 -21.72 -6.67 -56.06
C THR A 46 -21.39 -6.36 -54.60
N ALA A 47 -20.16 -5.97 -54.31
CA ALA A 47 -19.72 -5.54 -52.99
C ALA A 47 -19.32 -4.06 -53.00
N LEU A 48 -19.81 -3.29 -52.02
CA LEU A 48 -19.32 -1.96 -51.68
C LEU A 48 -18.41 -2.10 -50.46
N LEU A 49 -17.19 -1.58 -50.53
CA LEU A 49 -16.23 -1.57 -49.43
C LEU A 49 -16.10 -0.14 -48.91
N GLU A 50 -16.39 0.03 -47.62
CA GLU A 50 -16.54 1.32 -46.90
C GLU A 50 -17.67 2.22 -47.39
N LEU A 51 -18.13 3.12 -46.54
CA LEU A 51 -18.92 4.30 -46.90
C LEU A 51 -18.05 5.56 -46.84
N VAL A 52 -18.69 6.70 -46.60
CA VAL A 52 -18.05 8.02 -46.55
C VAL A 52 -18.50 8.75 -45.30
N LYS A 53 -17.89 9.91 -45.03
CA LYS A 53 -18.30 10.78 -43.95
C LYS A 53 -19.77 11.14 -44.01
N ASP A 54 -20.38 11.20 -42.83
CA ASP A 54 -21.77 11.61 -42.63
C ASP A 54 -21.96 13.12 -42.86
N ASP A 55 -22.04 13.50 -44.13
CA ASP A 55 -22.51 14.81 -44.57
C ASP A 55 -23.11 14.73 -45.98
N GLU A 56 -23.95 15.71 -46.30
CA GLU A 56 -24.69 15.74 -47.55
C GLU A 56 -23.77 15.75 -48.79
N LYS A 57 -22.67 16.50 -48.72
CA LYS A 57 -21.71 16.65 -49.83
C LYS A 57 -21.05 15.32 -50.16
N SER A 58 -20.61 14.58 -49.14
CA SER A 58 -19.96 13.29 -49.26
C SER A 58 -20.96 12.21 -49.70
N PHE A 59 -22.14 12.17 -49.09
CA PHE A 59 -23.22 11.25 -49.46
C PHE A 59 -23.63 11.41 -50.93
N ASN A 60 -23.85 12.64 -51.39
CA ASN A 60 -24.24 12.92 -52.77
C ASN A 60 -23.15 12.51 -53.79
N GLN A 61 -21.86 12.72 -53.44
CA GLN A 61 -20.75 12.23 -54.26
C GLN A 61 -20.76 10.70 -54.38
N LEU A 62 -20.94 9.98 -53.27
CA LEU A 62 -20.99 8.53 -53.22
C LEU A 62 -22.12 7.98 -54.10
N ILE A 63 -23.36 8.41 -53.86
CA ILE A 63 -24.52 7.93 -54.60
C ILE A 63 -24.41 8.27 -56.10
N THR A 64 -23.95 9.47 -56.46
CA THR A 64 -23.77 9.86 -57.87
C THR A 64 -22.75 8.97 -58.57
N LYS A 65 -21.63 8.65 -57.91
CA LYS A 65 -20.60 7.79 -58.48
C LYS A 65 -21.08 6.34 -58.61
N ILE A 66 -21.76 5.80 -57.59
CA ILE A 66 -22.38 4.45 -57.67
C ILE A 66 -23.35 4.37 -58.86
N LYS A 67 -24.26 5.35 -59.00
CA LYS A 67 -25.23 5.42 -60.11
C LYS A 67 -24.57 5.55 -61.49
N SER A 68 -23.34 6.03 -61.57
CA SER A 68 -22.59 6.11 -62.83
C SER A 68 -21.95 4.77 -63.26
N VAL A 69 -21.89 3.79 -62.35
CA VAL A 69 -21.27 2.47 -62.58
C VAL A 69 -22.33 1.37 -62.67
N LEU A 70 -23.35 1.42 -61.82
CA LEU A 70 -24.44 0.44 -61.84
C LEU A 70 -25.50 0.85 -62.88
N PRO A 71 -25.87 -0.04 -63.82
CA PRO A 71 -26.93 0.25 -64.77
C PRO A 71 -28.27 0.36 -64.02
N LYS A 72 -29.22 1.14 -64.55
CA LYS A 72 -30.51 1.40 -63.88
C LYS A 72 -31.29 0.11 -63.62
N GLU A 73 -31.14 -0.87 -64.50
CA GLU A 73 -31.79 -2.18 -64.45
C GLU A 73 -31.15 -3.13 -63.41
N ARG A 74 -29.94 -2.82 -62.93
CA ARG A 74 -29.21 -3.60 -61.90
C ARG A 74 -28.62 -2.68 -60.82
N MET A 75 -29.46 -1.78 -60.29
CA MET A 75 -29.14 -0.90 -59.17
C MET A 75 -29.17 -1.66 -57.84
N LYS A 76 -28.23 -2.60 -57.66
CA LYS A 76 -28.18 -3.48 -56.49
C LYS A 76 -26.75 -3.63 -55.97
N ILE A 77 -26.62 -3.57 -54.64
CA ILE A 77 -25.41 -3.89 -53.89
C ILE A 77 -25.80 -5.04 -52.95
N ASP A 78 -25.12 -6.17 -53.06
CA ASP A 78 -25.42 -7.35 -52.25
C ASP A 78 -24.73 -7.27 -50.88
N TYR A 79 -23.49 -6.78 -50.85
CA TYR A 79 -22.69 -6.69 -49.62
C TYR A 79 -22.19 -5.28 -49.40
N LEU A 80 -22.43 -4.72 -48.21
CA LEU A 80 -21.67 -3.59 -47.68
C LEU A 80 -20.64 -4.13 -46.70
N ILE A 81 -19.37 -4.05 -47.08
CA ILE A 81 -18.25 -4.50 -46.28
C ILE A 81 -17.70 -3.31 -45.51
N LEU A 82 -17.79 -3.39 -44.19
CA LEU A 82 -17.27 -2.41 -43.25
C LEU A 82 -16.05 -3.01 -42.54
N HIS A 83 -14.88 -2.48 -42.85
CA HIS A 83 -13.60 -2.80 -42.22
C HIS A 83 -13.46 -2.14 -40.86
N HIS A 84 -14.14 -1.02 -40.67
CA HIS A 84 -14.09 -0.18 -39.50
C HIS A 84 -15.45 0.48 -39.27
N SER A 85 -15.75 0.93 -38.04
CA SER A 85 -17.04 1.54 -37.69
C SER A 85 -16.95 3.01 -37.26
N GLU A 86 -15.82 3.68 -37.50
CA GLU A 86 -15.71 5.11 -37.19
C GLU A 86 -16.65 5.93 -38.10
N PRO A 87 -17.30 6.99 -37.60
CA PRO A 87 -18.37 7.71 -38.32
C PRO A 87 -18.01 8.27 -39.69
N ASP A 88 -16.73 8.44 -39.99
CA ASP A 88 -16.26 8.89 -41.30
C ASP A 88 -16.25 7.77 -42.36
N HIS A 89 -16.61 6.55 -41.98
CA HIS A 89 -16.68 5.36 -42.83
C HIS A 89 -18.03 4.67 -42.89
N VAL A 90 -19.01 5.06 -42.07
CA VAL A 90 -20.27 4.29 -41.93
C VAL A 90 -21.55 5.04 -42.30
N LEU A 91 -21.51 6.36 -42.51
CA LEU A 91 -22.69 7.22 -42.45
C LEU A 91 -23.43 7.07 -41.11
N VAL A 92 -24.09 8.12 -40.64
CA VAL A 92 -24.89 8.06 -39.40
C VAL A 92 -26.29 8.52 -39.76
N ASP A 93 -26.50 9.81 -39.98
CA ASP A 93 -27.80 10.37 -40.33
C ASP A 93 -28.22 10.04 -41.77
N TYR A 94 -27.26 9.87 -42.68
CA TYR A 94 -27.54 9.61 -44.10
C TYR A 94 -27.71 8.12 -44.43
N PHE A 95 -27.46 7.21 -43.48
CA PHE A 95 -27.56 5.78 -43.74
C PHE A 95 -28.98 5.34 -44.10
N GLU A 96 -30.02 5.91 -43.47
CA GLU A 96 -31.42 5.58 -43.82
C GLU A 96 -31.76 5.95 -45.28
N LYS A 97 -31.20 7.05 -45.79
CA LYS A 97 -31.33 7.41 -47.21
C LYS A 97 -30.56 6.43 -48.10
N PHE A 98 -29.37 5.99 -47.67
CA PHE A 98 -28.60 4.96 -48.36
C PHE A 98 -29.38 3.63 -48.43
N TYR A 99 -29.91 3.17 -47.30
CA TYR A 99 -30.65 1.91 -47.17
C TYR A 99 -31.93 1.90 -48.02
N LYS A 100 -32.65 3.03 -48.12
CA LYS A 100 -33.81 3.16 -49.03
C LYS A 100 -33.44 2.96 -50.50
N ILE A 101 -32.21 3.28 -50.90
CA ILE A 101 -31.73 3.06 -52.27
C ILE A 101 -31.31 1.60 -52.47
N PHE A 102 -30.75 0.96 -51.43
CA PHE A 102 -30.24 -0.42 -51.48
C PHE A 102 -30.80 -1.28 -50.33
N PRO A 103 -32.10 -1.63 -50.34
CA PRO A 103 -32.76 -2.26 -49.20
C PRO A 103 -32.34 -3.74 -48.97
N ASP A 104 -31.91 -4.43 -50.03
CA ASP A 104 -31.49 -5.84 -50.00
C ASP A 104 -30.06 -6.07 -49.47
N ILE A 105 -29.42 -5.04 -48.94
CA ILE A 105 -28.00 -5.10 -48.61
C ILE A 105 -27.72 -5.95 -47.37
N THR A 106 -26.65 -6.73 -47.41
CA THR A 106 -26.13 -7.48 -46.25
C THR A 106 -24.87 -6.80 -45.74
N ILE A 107 -24.82 -6.50 -44.43
CA ILE A 107 -23.67 -5.88 -43.79
C ILE A 107 -22.64 -6.94 -43.45
N VAL A 108 -21.40 -6.75 -43.86
CA VAL A 108 -20.29 -7.67 -43.61
C VAL A 108 -19.23 -6.95 -42.79
N GLY A 109 -18.97 -7.41 -41.57
CA GLY A 109 -18.06 -6.73 -40.65
C GLY A 109 -17.47 -7.67 -39.63
N SER A 110 -16.44 -7.22 -38.90
CA SER A 110 -15.96 -7.93 -37.72
C SER A 110 -17.08 -8.01 -36.66
N PRO A 111 -16.99 -8.91 -35.66
CA PRO A 111 -18.00 -8.99 -34.61
C PRO A 111 -18.26 -7.65 -33.93
N GLN A 112 -17.20 -6.87 -33.71
CA GLN A 112 -17.27 -5.55 -33.09
C GLN A 112 -17.89 -4.52 -34.03
N VAL A 113 -17.51 -4.52 -35.32
CA VAL A 113 -18.13 -3.63 -36.32
C VAL A 113 -19.64 -3.86 -36.41
N LEU A 114 -20.11 -5.12 -36.38
CA LEU A 114 -21.54 -5.42 -36.45
C LEU A 114 -22.30 -4.89 -35.22
N VAL A 115 -21.73 -5.04 -34.02
CA VAL A 115 -22.30 -4.46 -32.80
C VAL A 115 -22.34 -2.94 -32.90
N HIS A 116 -21.23 -2.30 -33.27
CA HIS A 116 -21.18 -0.84 -33.42
C HIS A 116 -22.17 -0.36 -34.49
N PHE A 117 -22.29 -1.06 -35.60
CA PHE A 117 -23.24 -0.74 -36.65
C PHE A 117 -24.69 -0.77 -36.13
N GLU A 118 -25.08 -1.82 -35.40
CA GLU A 118 -26.41 -1.92 -34.79
C GLU A 118 -26.69 -0.74 -33.84
N GLU A 119 -25.72 -0.36 -33.02
CA GLU A 119 -25.84 0.73 -32.03
C GLU A 119 -25.82 2.13 -32.68
N ILE A 120 -24.97 2.35 -33.70
CA ILE A 120 -24.89 3.62 -34.43
C ILE A 120 -26.19 3.88 -35.20
N HIS A 121 -26.72 2.84 -35.85
CA HIS A 121 -27.87 2.99 -36.75
C HIS A 121 -29.20 2.66 -36.07
N ASN A 122 -29.19 2.03 -34.90
CA ASN A 122 -30.38 1.49 -34.24
C ASN A 122 -31.17 0.49 -35.11
N ARG A 123 -30.45 -0.34 -35.89
CA ARG A 123 -31.03 -1.30 -36.86
C ARG A 123 -30.49 -2.70 -36.63
N LYS A 124 -31.36 -3.62 -36.19
CA LYS A 124 -31.05 -5.05 -35.98
C LYS A 124 -31.71 -5.98 -37.00
N ASP A 125 -32.58 -5.40 -37.83
CA ASP A 125 -33.34 -6.08 -38.87
C ASP A 125 -32.56 -6.26 -40.17
N ILE A 126 -31.42 -5.56 -40.33
CA ILE A 126 -30.58 -5.67 -41.53
C ILE A 126 -29.73 -6.95 -41.44
N PRO A 127 -29.71 -7.82 -42.47
CA PRO A 127 -28.91 -9.03 -42.46
C PRO A 127 -27.41 -8.74 -42.29
N THR A 128 -26.73 -9.56 -41.47
CA THR A 128 -25.29 -9.41 -41.21
C THR A 128 -24.50 -10.69 -41.49
N ILE A 129 -23.23 -10.55 -41.87
CA ILE A 129 -22.25 -11.62 -42.00
C ILE A 129 -21.01 -11.26 -41.20
N LYS A 130 -20.65 -12.14 -40.27
CA LYS A 130 -19.47 -11.98 -39.42
C LYS A 130 -18.19 -12.38 -40.15
N ILE A 131 -17.24 -11.44 -40.21
CA ILE A 131 -15.89 -11.68 -40.69
C ILE A 131 -15.13 -12.57 -39.70
N THR A 132 -14.49 -13.61 -40.24
CA THR A 132 -13.47 -14.42 -39.57
C THR A 132 -12.29 -14.63 -40.52
N ASN A 133 -11.11 -15.01 -40.02
CA ASN A 133 -9.95 -15.28 -40.87
C ASN A 133 -10.17 -16.44 -41.87
N ASN A 134 -11.20 -17.28 -41.64
CA ASN A 134 -11.55 -18.39 -42.52
C ASN A 134 -12.70 -18.06 -43.47
N LEU A 135 -13.36 -16.90 -43.31
CA LEU A 135 -14.44 -16.49 -44.19
C LEU A 135 -13.87 -16.19 -45.59
N VAL A 136 -14.58 -16.68 -46.60
CA VAL A 136 -14.32 -16.40 -48.00
C VAL A 136 -15.64 -16.02 -48.65
N LEU A 137 -15.73 -14.82 -49.24
CA LEU A 137 -16.90 -14.38 -49.99
C LEU A 137 -16.63 -14.43 -51.49
N HIS A 138 -17.47 -15.17 -52.22
CA HIS A 138 -17.39 -15.28 -53.67
C HIS A 138 -18.40 -14.35 -54.34
N LEU A 139 -17.91 -13.50 -55.25
CA LEU A 139 -18.73 -12.54 -55.98
C LEU A 139 -19.08 -12.99 -57.42
N GLY A 140 -18.52 -14.11 -57.87
CA GLY A 140 -18.56 -14.56 -59.26
C GLY A 140 -17.40 -13.94 -60.05
N GLY A 141 -16.32 -14.71 -60.21
CA GLY A 141 -15.06 -14.24 -60.80
C GLY A 141 -14.09 -13.56 -59.82
N TYR A 142 -14.57 -13.03 -58.69
CA TYR A 142 -13.73 -12.44 -57.63
C TYR A 142 -14.01 -13.07 -56.27
N THR A 143 -12.97 -13.14 -55.45
CA THR A 143 -13.03 -13.67 -54.09
C THR A 143 -12.50 -12.67 -53.09
N LEU A 144 -13.19 -12.48 -51.96
CA LEU A 144 -12.71 -11.68 -50.82
C LEU A 144 -12.35 -12.60 -49.66
N LYS A 145 -11.08 -12.51 -49.24
CA LYS A 145 -10.53 -13.14 -48.04
C LYS A 145 -10.32 -12.07 -46.99
N PHE A 146 -10.49 -12.41 -45.71
CA PHE A 146 -10.45 -11.41 -44.66
C PHE A 146 -9.28 -11.57 -43.69
N LEU A 147 -8.79 -10.44 -43.20
CA LEU A 147 -7.75 -10.37 -42.17
C LEU A 147 -8.27 -9.55 -40.99
N VAL A 148 -8.60 -10.21 -39.87
CA VAL A 148 -8.96 -9.50 -38.63
C VAL A 148 -7.68 -9.01 -37.95
N ALA A 149 -7.61 -7.72 -37.63
CA ALA A 149 -6.40 -7.09 -37.10
C ALA A 149 -6.75 -5.95 -36.13
N PRO A 150 -7.17 -6.30 -34.90
CA PRO A 150 -7.63 -5.31 -33.93
C PRO A 150 -6.52 -4.34 -33.52
N LEU A 151 -6.96 -3.15 -33.10
CA LEU A 151 -6.13 -2.01 -32.70
C LEU A 151 -5.29 -1.45 -33.87
N LEU A 152 -5.89 -1.38 -35.06
CA LEU A 152 -5.32 -0.72 -36.24
C LEU A 152 -6.32 0.26 -36.90
N HIS A 153 -6.88 1.22 -36.18
CA HIS A 153 -6.51 1.66 -34.81
C HIS A 153 -7.56 1.34 -33.75
N TRP A 154 -8.78 0.94 -34.12
CA TRP A 154 -9.82 0.53 -33.17
C TRP A 154 -9.83 -0.98 -32.94
N PRO A 155 -10.47 -1.46 -31.86
CA PRO A 155 -10.58 -2.90 -31.57
C PRO A 155 -11.31 -3.72 -32.65
N ASP A 156 -12.01 -3.06 -33.56
CA ASP A 156 -12.93 -3.67 -34.52
C ASP A 156 -12.33 -3.91 -35.91
N THR A 157 -11.14 -3.38 -36.17
CA THR A 157 -10.56 -3.32 -37.52
C THR A 157 -10.37 -4.71 -38.16
N ALA A 158 -10.85 -4.84 -39.40
CA ALA A 158 -10.62 -5.97 -40.29
C ALA A 158 -10.30 -5.49 -41.71
N PHE A 159 -9.76 -6.35 -42.58
CA PHE A 159 -9.38 -5.98 -43.94
C PHE A 159 -9.85 -7.02 -44.95
N SER A 160 -10.02 -6.62 -46.21
CA SER A 160 -10.35 -7.53 -47.33
C SER A 160 -9.20 -7.63 -48.32
N TYR A 161 -8.84 -8.84 -48.71
CA TYR A 161 -7.89 -9.13 -49.77
C TYR A 161 -8.57 -9.85 -50.93
N CYS A 162 -8.42 -9.32 -52.14
CA CYS A 162 -8.89 -9.93 -53.38
C CYS A 162 -7.70 -10.48 -54.20
N PRO A 163 -7.44 -11.80 -54.18
CA PRO A 163 -6.30 -12.39 -54.88
C PRO A 163 -6.33 -12.20 -56.40
N GLU A 164 -7.51 -12.20 -57.02
CA GLU A 164 -7.68 -12.08 -58.47
C GLU A 164 -7.31 -10.67 -58.97
N LEU A 165 -7.56 -9.64 -58.15
CA LEU A 165 -7.13 -8.26 -58.42
C LEU A 165 -5.72 -7.97 -57.86
N GLY A 166 -5.24 -8.79 -56.92
CA GLY A 166 -4.06 -8.45 -56.13
C GLY A 166 -4.26 -7.20 -55.27
N ALA A 167 -5.50 -6.95 -54.84
CA ALA A 167 -5.89 -5.73 -54.13
C ALA A 167 -6.15 -5.99 -52.65
N LEU A 168 -5.56 -5.17 -51.79
CA LEU A 168 -5.84 -5.12 -50.35
C LEU A 168 -6.65 -3.87 -50.03
N PHE A 169 -7.83 -4.05 -49.45
CA PHE A 169 -8.69 -3.01 -48.90
C PHE A 169 -8.46 -2.96 -47.39
N CYS A 170 -7.86 -1.87 -46.93
CA CYS A 170 -7.23 -1.83 -45.60
C CYS A 170 -7.70 -0.68 -44.71
N CYS A 171 -8.82 -0.03 -45.06
CA CYS A 171 -9.32 1.14 -44.33
C CYS A 171 -8.19 2.13 -44.04
N ASP A 172 -8.03 2.55 -42.78
CA ASP A 172 -7.06 3.55 -42.34
C ASP A 172 -5.60 3.13 -42.51
N VAL A 173 -5.34 1.82 -42.53
CA VAL A 173 -3.97 1.34 -42.66
C VAL A 173 -3.44 1.70 -44.05
N PHE A 174 -2.21 2.23 -44.10
CA PHE A 174 -1.59 2.84 -45.29
C PHE A 174 -2.24 4.12 -45.83
N GLY A 175 -3.25 4.64 -45.12
CA GLY A 175 -3.92 5.90 -45.45
C GLY A 175 -3.07 7.14 -45.25
N VAL A 176 -3.65 8.27 -45.66
CA VAL A 176 -3.15 9.63 -45.45
C VAL A 176 -4.29 10.62 -45.69
N HIS A 177 -4.38 11.66 -44.86
CA HIS A 177 -5.24 12.80 -45.17
C HIS A 177 -4.58 13.70 -46.22
N TYR A 178 -4.88 13.41 -47.48
CA TYR A 178 -4.38 14.17 -48.61
C TYR A 178 -5.38 14.07 -49.76
N TYR A 179 -5.90 15.20 -50.22
CA TYR A 179 -6.76 15.23 -51.39
C TYR A 179 -5.96 14.96 -52.67
N CYS A 180 -6.21 13.82 -53.31
CA CYS A 180 -5.63 13.46 -54.60
C CYS A 180 -6.69 13.54 -55.72
N LYS A 181 -6.51 14.48 -56.65
CA LYS A 181 -7.46 14.74 -57.74
C LYS A 181 -7.74 13.51 -58.63
N ASP A 182 -6.74 12.67 -58.90
CA ASP A 182 -6.84 11.53 -59.81
C ASP A 182 -6.82 10.17 -59.10
N VAL A 183 -7.15 10.14 -57.80
CA VAL A 183 -7.23 8.97 -56.90
C VAL A 183 -5.98 8.09 -56.77
N PHE A 184 -5.02 8.14 -57.69
CA PHE A 184 -3.88 7.24 -57.73
C PHE A 184 -2.60 7.93 -57.23
N ARG A 185 -1.76 7.17 -56.55
CA ARG A 185 -0.49 7.68 -56.02
C ARG A 185 0.47 8.06 -57.14
N ASP A 186 0.48 7.32 -58.24
CA ASP A 186 1.43 7.49 -59.35
C ASP A 186 1.14 8.71 -60.24
N THR A 187 -0.01 9.36 -60.08
CA THR A 187 -0.34 10.61 -60.78
C THR A 187 0.22 11.84 -60.07
N ILE A 188 0.68 11.68 -58.82
CA ILE A 188 1.35 12.74 -58.06
C ILE A 188 2.84 12.70 -58.40
N VAL A 189 3.24 13.59 -59.30
CA VAL A 189 4.61 13.67 -59.83
C VAL A 189 5.33 14.97 -59.48
N ASP A 190 4.59 16.02 -59.12
CA ASP A 190 5.17 17.28 -58.67
C ASP A 190 5.91 17.08 -57.34
N LYS A 191 7.12 17.63 -57.24
CA LYS A 191 7.99 17.42 -56.09
C LYS A 191 7.40 18.02 -54.80
N ASN A 192 6.80 19.21 -54.87
CA ASN A 192 6.24 19.84 -53.68
C ASN A 192 5.02 19.07 -53.17
N ASP A 193 4.21 18.54 -54.08
CA ASP A 193 3.06 17.70 -53.73
C ASP A 193 3.49 16.32 -53.20
N LEU A 194 4.58 15.74 -53.72
CA LEU A 194 5.21 14.53 -53.18
C LEU A 194 5.73 14.74 -51.76
N ASP A 195 6.44 15.84 -51.51
CA ASP A 195 6.98 16.17 -50.19
C ASP A 195 5.84 16.42 -49.19
N ALA A 196 4.79 17.14 -49.60
CA ALA A 196 3.59 17.36 -48.80
C ALA A 196 2.85 16.04 -48.48
N LEU A 197 2.67 15.17 -49.46
CA LEU A 197 2.05 13.86 -49.27
C LEU A 197 2.82 13.02 -48.24
N MET A 198 4.15 13.03 -48.32
CA MET A 198 5.00 12.29 -47.38
C MET A 198 4.93 12.86 -45.97
N GLN A 199 4.88 14.19 -45.82
CA GLN A 199 4.71 14.86 -44.54
C GLN A 199 3.35 14.56 -43.91
N GLU A 200 2.26 14.67 -44.68
CA GLU A 200 0.91 14.35 -44.21
C GLU A 200 0.77 12.87 -43.85
N ARG A 201 1.37 11.97 -44.64
CA ARG A 201 1.37 10.53 -44.35
C ARG A 201 2.13 10.21 -43.06
N LYS A 202 3.24 10.90 -42.81
CA LYS A 202 3.98 10.77 -41.54
C LYS A 202 3.15 11.25 -40.36
N SER A 203 2.50 12.40 -40.51
CA SER A 203 1.62 12.97 -39.48
C SER A 203 0.45 12.04 -39.17
N TYR A 204 -0.23 11.53 -40.20
CA TYR A 204 -1.29 10.53 -40.10
C TYR A 204 -0.83 9.28 -39.33
N PHE A 205 0.34 8.73 -39.70
CA PHE A 205 0.92 7.58 -38.99
C PHE A 205 1.22 7.89 -37.52
N ASP A 206 1.88 9.01 -37.23
CA ASP A 206 2.33 9.32 -35.87
C ASP A 206 1.16 9.62 -34.92
N ILE A 207 0.10 10.26 -35.41
CA ILE A 207 -1.09 10.60 -34.61
C ILE A 207 -1.98 9.37 -34.40
N ILE A 208 -2.31 8.63 -35.46
CA ILE A 208 -3.29 7.53 -35.41
C ILE A 208 -2.62 6.21 -35.02
N PHE A 209 -1.52 5.86 -35.68
CA PHE A 209 -0.85 4.56 -35.54
C PHE A 209 0.35 4.56 -34.59
N GLY A 210 0.77 5.74 -34.11
CA GLY A 210 1.94 5.90 -33.25
C GLY A 210 1.86 5.08 -31.95
N ALA A 211 0.64 4.88 -31.41
CA ALA A 211 0.38 4.05 -30.24
C ALA A 211 0.33 2.53 -30.55
N PHE A 212 0.18 2.15 -31.81
CA PHE A 212 -0.10 0.78 -32.27
C PHE A 212 1.01 0.18 -33.13
N LYS A 213 2.24 0.70 -33.03
CA LYS A 213 3.40 0.26 -33.84
C LYS A 213 3.65 -1.26 -33.78
N GLU A 214 3.37 -1.92 -32.66
CA GLU A 214 3.48 -3.38 -32.57
C GLU A 214 2.42 -4.11 -33.41
N ASN A 215 1.16 -3.68 -33.32
CA ASN A 215 0.08 -4.20 -34.17
C ASN A 215 0.40 -3.97 -35.65
N VAL A 216 0.95 -2.81 -36.01
CA VAL A 216 1.37 -2.51 -37.39
C VAL A 216 2.42 -3.51 -37.86
N ARG A 217 3.46 -3.78 -37.06
CA ARG A 217 4.49 -4.79 -37.40
C ARG A 217 3.92 -6.20 -37.55
N SER A 218 2.98 -6.58 -36.68
CA SER A 218 2.30 -7.88 -36.76
C SER A 218 1.48 -8.00 -38.05
N PHE A 219 0.73 -6.96 -38.39
CA PHE A 219 -0.03 -6.89 -39.63
C PHE A 219 0.87 -6.93 -40.87
N LEU A 220 1.95 -6.14 -40.90
CA LEU A 220 2.90 -6.12 -42.01
C LEU A 220 3.53 -7.51 -42.29
N LYS A 221 3.72 -8.35 -41.27
CA LYS A 221 4.17 -9.74 -41.48
C LYS A 221 3.16 -10.55 -42.27
N ARG A 222 1.88 -10.46 -41.91
CA ARG A 222 0.77 -11.14 -42.62
C ARG A 222 0.59 -10.60 -44.03
N VAL A 223 0.75 -9.29 -44.22
CA VAL A 223 0.67 -8.67 -45.57
C VAL A 223 1.78 -9.19 -46.49
N LYS A 224 2.97 -9.50 -45.97
CA LYS A 224 4.06 -10.10 -46.76
C LYS A 224 3.76 -11.52 -47.26
N GLU A 225 2.84 -12.23 -46.63
CA GLU A 225 2.39 -13.57 -47.06
C GLU A 225 1.40 -13.49 -48.24
N LEU A 226 0.94 -12.29 -48.61
CA LEU A 226 0.02 -12.09 -49.74
C LEU A 226 0.80 -12.02 -51.06
N GLU A 227 1.17 -13.18 -51.60
CA GLU A 227 2.06 -13.33 -52.77
C GLU A 227 1.62 -12.53 -54.02
N LYS A 228 0.30 -12.32 -54.23
CA LYS A 228 -0.24 -11.61 -55.40
C LYS A 228 -0.53 -10.13 -55.15
N LEU A 229 -0.11 -9.54 -54.03
CA LEU A 229 -0.40 -8.14 -53.71
C LEU A 229 0.27 -7.18 -54.71
N LYS A 230 -0.55 -6.39 -55.41
CA LYS A 230 -0.16 -5.40 -56.43
C LYS A 230 -0.77 -4.02 -56.20
N MET A 231 -1.79 -3.93 -55.35
CA MET A 231 -2.54 -2.71 -55.08
C MET A 231 -3.01 -2.62 -53.63
N ILE A 232 -2.97 -1.42 -53.06
CA ILE A 232 -3.48 -1.07 -51.74
C ILE A 232 -4.52 0.04 -51.89
N CYS A 233 -5.71 -0.22 -51.35
CA CYS A 233 -6.90 0.62 -51.37
C CYS A 233 -7.26 1.01 -49.93
N SER A 234 -6.78 2.17 -49.46
CA SER A 234 -7.07 2.72 -48.13
C SER A 234 -8.39 3.50 -48.11
N SER A 235 -8.93 3.79 -46.92
CA SER A 235 -10.10 4.67 -46.70
C SER A 235 -9.76 6.15 -46.91
N HIS A 236 -8.48 6.54 -46.81
CA HIS A 236 -8.03 7.92 -47.05
C HIS A 236 -6.86 8.02 -48.01
N GLY A 237 -6.85 9.08 -48.81
CA GLY A 237 -5.75 9.43 -49.71
C GLY A 237 -5.69 8.58 -50.99
N PRO A 238 -4.57 8.61 -51.72
CA PRO A 238 -4.48 7.96 -53.01
C PRO A 238 -4.27 6.43 -52.93
N VAL A 239 -4.87 5.70 -53.88
CA VAL A 239 -4.66 4.28 -54.15
C VAL A 239 -3.22 4.03 -54.60
N MET A 240 -2.56 3.06 -53.99
CA MET A 240 -1.17 2.70 -54.28
C MET A 240 -1.11 1.44 -55.14
N ARG A 241 -0.37 1.47 -56.25
CA ARG A 241 -0.23 0.34 -57.18
C ARG A 241 1.22 0.15 -57.63
N GLY A 242 1.57 -1.06 -58.06
CA GLY A 242 2.90 -1.35 -58.61
C GLY A 242 4.03 -1.13 -57.58
N SER A 243 5.06 -0.36 -57.95
CA SER A 243 6.21 -0.08 -57.08
C SER A 243 5.83 0.67 -55.79
N PHE A 244 4.77 1.48 -55.81
CA PHE A 244 4.32 2.27 -54.65
C PHE A 244 3.78 1.40 -53.51
N VAL A 245 3.34 0.17 -53.80
CA VAL A 245 2.99 -0.81 -52.75
C VAL A 245 4.23 -1.19 -51.94
N LYS A 246 5.36 -1.44 -52.61
CA LYS A 246 6.62 -1.76 -51.92
C LYS A 246 7.13 -0.55 -51.14
N GLU A 247 6.99 0.65 -51.69
CA GLU A 247 7.36 1.90 -51.05
C GLU A 247 6.61 2.10 -49.72
N VAL A 248 5.26 2.04 -49.73
CA VAL A 248 4.48 2.26 -48.51
C VAL A 248 4.74 1.19 -47.45
N LEU A 249 4.88 -0.08 -47.86
CA LEU A 249 5.20 -1.18 -46.95
C LEU A 249 6.57 -0.97 -46.29
N LYS A 250 7.57 -0.50 -47.05
CA LYS A 250 8.89 -0.17 -46.53
C LYS A 250 8.81 0.97 -45.51
N ILE A 251 8.15 2.07 -45.87
CA ILE A 251 8.02 3.26 -45.01
C ILE A 251 7.30 2.92 -43.70
N TRP A 252 6.17 2.22 -43.77
CA TRP A 252 5.44 1.79 -42.57
C TRP A 252 6.22 0.77 -41.74
N THR A 253 7.01 -0.10 -42.38
CA THR A 253 7.96 -0.99 -41.66
C THR A 253 8.99 -0.18 -40.89
N GLU A 254 9.55 0.88 -41.49
CA GLU A 254 10.54 1.75 -40.87
C GLU A 254 9.92 2.56 -39.71
N TRP A 255 8.76 3.19 -39.91
CA TRP A 255 8.12 4.03 -38.89
C TRP A 255 7.54 3.24 -37.71
N SER A 256 7.15 1.99 -37.94
CA SER A 256 6.68 1.08 -36.89
C SER A 256 7.83 0.42 -36.10
N GLN A 257 9.09 0.65 -36.46
CA GLN A 257 10.19 0.20 -35.63
C GLN A 257 10.13 0.84 -34.23
N PRO A 258 10.51 0.11 -33.19
CA PRO A 258 10.64 0.69 -31.85
C PRO A 258 11.59 1.89 -31.91
N THR A 259 11.14 3.04 -31.42
CA THR A 259 11.99 4.22 -31.35
C THR A 259 13.10 4.00 -30.34
N LEU A 260 14.35 4.03 -30.80
CA LEU A 260 15.51 4.01 -29.92
C LEU A 260 15.56 5.35 -29.17
N ARG A 261 15.33 5.30 -27.86
CA ARG A 261 15.49 6.47 -27.00
C ARG A 261 16.96 6.69 -26.68
N GLU A 262 17.39 7.93 -26.75
CA GLU A 262 18.75 8.37 -26.46
C GLU A 262 18.95 8.54 -24.95
N ASP A 263 20.20 8.57 -24.48
CA ASP A 263 20.52 9.01 -23.12
C ASP A 263 20.27 10.54 -23.01
N LYS A 264 19.01 10.95 -23.15
CA LYS A 264 18.55 12.34 -23.18
C LYS A 264 17.52 12.56 -22.10
N VAL A 265 17.64 13.68 -21.39
CA VAL A 265 16.73 14.10 -20.32
C VAL A 265 16.19 15.48 -20.64
N ILE A 266 14.87 15.60 -20.71
CA ILE A 266 14.18 16.89 -20.78
C ILE A 266 14.02 17.39 -19.35
N LEU A 267 14.65 18.51 -19.01
CA LEU A 267 14.50 19.19 -17.73
C LEU A 267 13.80 20.53 -18.01
N ALA A 268 12.47 20.50 -17.90
CA ALA A 268 11.62 21.66 -18.09
C ALA A 268 11.20 22.20 -16.72
N TYR A 269 11.31 23.50 -16.49
CA TYR A 269 10.89 24.08 -15.23
C TYR A 269 10.14 25.39 -15.43
N VAL A 270 9.37 25.76 -14.42
CA VAL A 270 8.74 27.07 -14.27
C VAL A 270 8.98 27.54 -12.85
N SER A 271 9.08 28.85 -12.62
CA SER A 271 9.45 29.39 -11.32
C SER A 271 8.88 30.79 -11.13
N ALA A 272 7.93 30.95 -10.20
CA ALA A 272 7.33 32.25 -9.88
C ALA A 272 8.34 33.23 -9.26
N HIS A 273 9.09 32.79 -8.24
CA HIS A 273 10.02 33.64 -7.47
C HIS A 273 11.49 33.21 -7.61
N GLY A 274 11.86 32.56 -8.71
CA GLY A 274 13.23 32.08 -8.94
C GLY A 274 13.71 30.86 -8.12
N PHE A 275 13.00 30.44 -7.05
CA PHE A 275 13.43 29.30 -6.23
C PHE A 275 13.48 27.98 -7.00
N THR A 276 12.41 27.63 -7.73
CA THR A 276 12.40 26.41 -8.56
C THR A 276 13.44 26.46 -9.67
N LYS A 277 13.74 27.64 -10.22
CA LYS A 277 14.81 27.86 -11.20
C LYS A 277 16.20 27.58 -10.60
N GLU A 278 16.43 28.03 -9.36
CA GLU A 278 17.65 27.72 -8.61
C GLU A 278 17.79 26.21 -8.38
N MET A 279 16.68 25.54 -8.04
CA MET A 279 16.66 24.08 -7.88
C MET A 279 16.96 23.34 -9.21
N ALA A 280 16.39 23.81 -10.32
CA ALA A 280 16.56 23.24 -11.65
C ALA A 280 18.03 23.24 -12.09
N LYS A 281 18.77 24.31 -11.78
CA LYS A 281 20.22 24.39 -12.04
C LYS A 281 21.00 23.28 -11.31
N GLU A 282 20.70 23.03 -10.03
CA GLU A 282 21.39 21.99 -9.28
C GLU A 282 21.04 20.58 -9.77
N VAL A 283 19.77 20.33 -10.11
CA VAL A 283 19.35 19.05 -10.70
C VAL A 283 20.07 18.81 -12.03
N LYS A 284 20.14 19.83 -12.91
CA LYS A 284 20.90 19.79 -14.17
C LYS A 284 22.37 19.41 -13.92
N ASN A 285 23.03 20.14 -13.03
CA ASN A 285 24.43 19.88 -12.65
C ASN A 285 24.65 18.45 -12.15
N GLY A 286 23.66 17.92 -11.41
CA GLY A 286 23.63 16.53 -10.96
C GLY A 286 23.66 15.55 -12.12
N ILE A 287 22.72 15.69 -13.05
CA ILE A 287 22.56 14.81 -14.22
C ILE A 287 23.84 14.82 -15.08
N GLU A 288 24.37 16.00 -15.39
CA GLU A 288 25.54 16.18 -16.24
C GLU A 288 26.83 15.59 -15.63
N SER A 289 26.87 15.41 -14.30
CA SER A 289 28.04 14.85 -13.59
C SER A 289 28.15 13.31 -13.63
N VAL A 290 27.11 12.60 -14.10
CA VAL A 290 27.07 11.12 -14.12
C VAL A 290 28.13 10.54 -15.05
N ASP A 291 28.24 11.07 -16.26
CA ASP A 291 29.16 10.59 -17.29
C ASP A 291 29.39 11.74 -18.28
N LYS A 292 30.59 12.35 -18.24
CA LYS A 292 30.89 13.64 -18.87
C LYS A 292 30.50 13.63 -20.35
N GLY A 293 29.39 14.30 -20.68
CA GLY A 293 28.91 14.46 -22.06
C GLY A 293 28.03 13.33 -22.61
N ARG A 294 27.78 12.25 -21.85
CA ARG A 294 26.93 11.13 -22.33
C ARG A 294 25.44 11.47 -22.28
N ILE A 295 25.00 12.17 -21.24
CA ILE A 295 23.58 12.53 -21.09
C ILE A 295 23.34 13.90 -21.71
N LYS A 296 22.51 13.97 -22.74
CA LYS A 296 22.06 15.24 -23.32
C LYS A 296 20.91 15.80 -22.46
N VAL A 297 21.15 16.92 -21.76
CA VAL A 297 20.10 17.60 -20.98
C VAL A 297 19.49 18.72 -21.81
N VAL A 298 18.21 18.59 -22.15
CA VAL A 298 17.41 19.65 -22.77
C VAL A 298 16.81 20.48 -21.64
N TYR A 299 17.45 21.63 -21.35
CA TYR A 299 17.11 22.49 -20.22
C TYR A 299 16.23 23.66 -20.69
N LEU A 300 14.97 23.72 -20.24
CA LEU A 300 13.95 24.65 -20.76
C LEU A 300 13.22 25.38 -19.65
N ASP A 301 13.03 26.68 -19.82
CA ASP A 301 12.20 27.53 -18.96
C ASP A 301 10.81 27.65 -19.61
N LEU A 302 9.79 27.03 -19.02
CA LEU A 302 8.46 26.90 -19.62
C LEU A 302 7.69 28.21 -19.73
N VAL A 303 8.22 29.31 -19.19
CA VAL A 303 7.67 30.65 -19.41
C VAL A 303 7.87 31.10 -20.86
N ASP A 304 8.88 30.57 -21.56
CA ASP A 304 9.10 30.81 -22.97
C ASP A 304 8.09 30.00 -23.83
N PRO A 305 7.26 30.64 -24.67
CA PRO A 305 6.26 29.97 -25.51
C PRO A 305 6.83 28.87 -26.41
N GLU A 306 8.07 29.01 -26.91
CA GLU A 306 8.70 28.01 -27.77
C GLU A 306 9.09 26.74 -27.01
N SER A 307 9.33 26.85 -25.70
CA SER A 307 9.79 25.75 -24.86
C SER A 307 8.78 24.60 -24.78
N ILE A 308 7.47 24.88 -24.80
CA ILE A 308 6.43 23.84 -24.75
C ILE A 308 6.49 22.95 -25.99
N ASN A 309 6.52 23.57 -27.18
CA ASN A 309 6.63 22.85 -28.45
C ASN A 309 7.94 22.05 -28.51
N LYS A 310 9.02 22.63 -28.00
CA LYS A 310 10.30 21.95 -27.91
C LYS A 310 10.25 20.71 -27.01
N VAL A 311 9.64 20.79 -25.83
CA VAL A 311 9.42 19.63 -24.96
C VAL A 311 8.67 18.53 -25.70
N ILE A 312 7.53 18.87 -26.33
CA ILE A 312 6.70 17.90 -27.06
C ILE A 312 7.51 17.19 -28.15
N SER A 313 8.30 17.93 -28.93
CA SER A 313 9.14 17.35 -29.99
C SER A 313 10.23 16.38 -29.49
N GLU A 314 10.73 16.58 -28.26
CA GLU A 314 11.81 15.77 -27.70
C GLU A 314 11.29 14.53 -26.96
N LEU A 315 10.00 14.48 -26.58
CA LEU A 315 9.39 13.39 -25.80
C LEU A 315 9.57 12.01 -26.46
N THR A 316 9.61 11.93 -27.78
CA THR A 316 9.72 10.68 -28.53
C THR A 316 11.11 10.06 -28.45
N THR A 317 12.16 10.88 -28.28
CA THR A 317 13.57 10.43 -28.29
C THR A 317 14.22 10.42 -26.91
N ALA A 318 13.68 11.17 -25.94
CA ALA A 318 14.22 11.24 -24.59
C ALA A 318 14.02 9.94 -23.79
N LYS A 319 14.90 9.64 -22.84
CA LYS A 319 14.69 8.60 -21.81
C LYS A 319 14.13 9.16 -20.50
N GLY A 320 14.32 10.46 -20.26
CA GLY A 320 13.88 11.12 -19.03
C GLY A 320 13.10 12.39 -19.29
N LEU A 321 12.08 12.62 -18.46
CA LEU A 321 11.32 13.86 -18.38
C LEU A 321 11.30 14.32 -16.92
N ILE A 322 11.76 15.54 -16.67
CA ILE A 322 11.78 16.15 -15.35
C ILE A 322 11.01 17.47 -15.41
N PHE A 323 10.07 17.65 -14.48
CA PHE A 323 9.44 18.94 -14.24
C PHE A 323 9.95 19.58 -12.95
N GLY A 324 10.38 20.84 -13.05
CA GLY A 324 10.52 21.75 -11.91
C GLY A 324 9.29 22.65 -11.83
N THR A 325 8.42 22.51 -10.83
CA THR A 325 7.22 23.37 -10.70
C THR A 325 7.02 23.88 -9.28
N PRO A 326 6.71 25.17 -9.06
CA PRO A 326 6.20 25.62 -7.79
C PRO A 326 4.79 25.07 -7.53
N THR A 327 4.31 25.19 -6.30
CA THR A 327 2.89 25.05 -5.99
C THR A 327 2.18 26.40 -6.11
N ILE A 328 1.16 26.47 -6.96
CA ILE A 328 0.33 27.65 -7.21
C ILE A 328 -1.13 27.21 -7.10
N MET A 329 -1.90 27.84 -6.20
CA MET A 329 -3.31 27.51 -5.95
C MET A 329 -3.55 26.00 -5.74
N SER A 330 -2.77 25.39 -4.84
CA SER A 330 -2.83 23.96 -4.52
C SER A 330 -2.58 23.02 -5.71
N ASP A 331 -1.92 23.49 -6.76
CA ASP A 331 -1.59 22.66 -7.92
C ASP A 331 -0.24 23.05 -8.58
N ALA A 332 0.16 22.27 -9.58
CA ALA A 332 1.27 22.57 -10.47
C ALA A 332 0.92 23.69 -11.46
N HIS A 333 1.94 24.36 -11.98
CA HIS A 333 1.75 25.46 -12.90
C HIS A 333 1.07 24.99 -14.21
N PRO A 334 0.13 25.77 -14.80
CA PRO A 334 -0.63 25.38 -15.99
C PRO A 334 0.21 24.94 -17.20
N TYR A 335 1.39 25.52 -17.40
CA TYR A 335 2.31 25.11 -18.48
C TYR A 335 2.78 23.65 -18.36
N VAL A 336 2.93 23.13 -17.13
CA VAL A 336 3.23 21.71 -16.91
C VAL A 336 2.02 20.87 -17.32
N TRP A 337 0.82 21.27 -16.90
CA TRP A 337 -0.44 20.63 -17.27
C TRP A 337 -0.67 20.57 -18.78
N LYS A 338 -0.37 21.65 -19.52
CA LYS A 338 -0.46 21.67 -20.98
C LYS A 338 0.37 20.59 -21.65
N ILE A 339 1.56 20.29 -21.10
CA ILE A 339 2.44 19.23 -21.63
C ILE A 339 1.92 17.84 -21.23
N VAL A 340 1.65 17.60 -19.93
CA VAL A 340 1.21 16.25 -19.49
C VAL A 340 -0.20 15.88 -19.96
N SER A 341 -0.99 16.85 -20.44
CA SER A 341 -2.29 16.63 -21.08
C SER A 341 -2.15 16.19 -22.54
N SER A 342 -1.08 16.59 -23.24
CA SER A 342 -0.82 16.14 -24.62
C SER A 342 -0.07 14.80 -24.69
N MET A 343 0.33 14.23 -23.55
CA MET A 343 1.02 12.94 -23.49
C MET A 343 0.06 11.75 -23.60
N ASN A 344 0.40 10.78 -24.45
CA ASN A 344 -0.29 9.50 -24.57
C ASN A 344 0.37 8.37 -23.71
N PRO A 345 -0.40 7.58 -22.93
CA PRO A 345 0.13 6.53 -22.04
C PRO A 345 0.76 5.32 -22.76
N LEU A 346 0.36 5.03 -23.99
CA LEU A 346 0.92 3.93 -24.78
C LEU A 346 2.23 4.35 -25.46
N ILE A 347 2.30 5.60 -25.93
CA ILE A 347 3.49 6.16 -26.62
C ILE A 347 4.60 6.50 -25.60
N HIS A 348 4.24 7.15 -24.50
CA HIS A 348 5.20 7.69 -23.53
C HIS A 348 5.41 6.80 -22.31
N GLY A 349 4.43 5.97 -21.96
CA GLY A 349 4.42 5.13 -20.76
C GLY A 349 5.05 3.75 -20.94
N ASN A 350 4.55 2.76 -20.20
CA ASN A 350 5.02 1.36 -20.17
C ASN A 350 6.55 1.22 -19.98
N GLY A 351 7.13 2.13 -19.20
CA GLY A 351 8.54 2.11 -18.85
C GLY A 351 9.50 2.64 -19.93
N GLN A 352 8.97 3.33 -20.93
CA GLN A 352 9.74 4.02 -21.98
C GLN A 352 10.36 5.35 -21.49
N LEU A 353 9.61 6.15 -20.73
CA LEU A 353 10.10 7.37 -20.07
C LEU A 353 10.20 7.19 -18.55
N LEU A 354 11.28 7.75 -17.99
CA LEU A 354 11.43 8.02 -16.57
C LEU A 354 10.97 9.45 -16.27
N GLY A 355 9.87 9.59 -15.52
CA GLY A 355 9.35 10.87 -15.03
C GLY A 355 9.98 11.26 -13.69
N GLY A 356 10.34 12.51 -13.49
CA GLY A 356 10.76 13.05 -12.19
C GLY A 356 10.15 14.43 -11.95
N VAL A 357 9.88 14.78 -10.69
CA VAL A 357 9.31 16.09 -10.35
C VAL A 357 10.03 16.67 -9.14
N PHE A 358 10.36 17.95 -9.20
CA PHE A 358 10.83 18.72 -8.06
C PHE A 358 10.16 20.09 -8.02
N GLY A 359 10.21 20.77 -6.87
CA GLY A 359 9.51 22.05 -6.76
C GLY A 359 9.67 22.79 -5.44
N SER A 360 9.58 24.11 -5.52
CA SER A 360 9.44 24.97 -4.34
C SER A 360 7.96 25.09 -3.92
N TYR A 361 7.67 25.22 -2.63
CA TYR A 361 6.32 25.50 -2.13
C TYR A 361 6.33 26.42 -0.90
N GLY A 362 5.22 27.08 -0.62
CA GLY A 362 5.07 27.96 0.55
C GLY A 362 4.53 27.23 1.79
N TRP A 363 3.31 26.68 1.68
CA TRP A 363 2.57 26.05 2.78
C TRP A 363 2.14 24.62 2.45
N SER A 364 1.30 24.41 1.42
CA SER A 364 0.58 23.14 1.19
C SER A 364 1.29 22.13 0.28
N GLY A 365 1.96 22.57 -0.78
CA GLY A 365 2.95 21.75 -1.52
C GLY A 365 2.42 20.64 -2.43
N GLU A 366 1.26 20.79 -3.07
CA GLU A 366 0.58 19.72 -3.81
C GLU A 366 1.20 19.43 -5.19
N ALA A 367 1.86 20.41 -5.81
CA ALA A 367 2.25 20.36 -7.24
C ALA A 367 3.05 19.11 -7.64
N CYS A 368 4.04 18.70 -6.85
CA CYS A 368 4.83 17.51 -7.21
C CYS A 368 4.03 16.23 -7.04
N SER A 369 3.11 16.17 -6.08
CA SER A 369 2.22 15.02 -5.89
C SER A 369 1.28 14.89 -7.08
N ASN A 370 0.62 15.98 -7.50
CA ASN A 370 -0.34 15.98 -8.60
C ASN A 370 0.32 15.53 -9.92
N ILE A 371 1.49 16.09 -10.25
CA ILE A 371 2.22 15.67 -11.46
C ILE A 371 2.76 14.24 -11.34
N THR A 372 3.17 13.81 -10.15
CA THR A 372 3.56 12.41 -9.90
C THR A 372 2.41 11.46 -10.17
N GLN A 373 1.20 11.76 -9.69
CA GLN A 373 0.00 10.97 -9.98
C GLN A 373 -0.34 10.99 -11.47
N ARG A 374 -0.23 12.14 -12.13
CA ARG A 374 -0.42 12.23 -13.58
C ARG A 374 0.59 11.37 -14.35
N PHE A 375 1.86 11.35 -13.94
CA PHE A 375 2.85 10.44 -14.53
C PHE A 375 2.48 8.96 -14.35
N ILE A 376 1.91 8.58 -13.20
CA ILE A 376 1.42 7.21 -12.96
C ILE A 376 0.25 6.89 -13.90
N GLN A 377 -0.72 7.80 -14.06
CA GLN A 377 -1.83 7.64 -15.02
C GLN A 377 -1.32 7.49 -16.46
N LEU A 378 -0.26 8.22 -16.82
CA LEU A 378 0.42 8.11 -18.10
C LEU A 378 1.31 6.85 -18.22
N ARG A 379 1.33 5.97 -17.19
CA ARG A 379 2.12 4.74 -17.12
C ARG A 379 3.63 4.96 -17.22
N LEU A 380 4.12 6.14 -16.83
CA LEU A 380 5.54 6.40 -16.74
C LEU A 380 6.15 5.65 -15.56
N LYS A 381 7.44 5.35 -15.70
CA LYS A 381 8.27 5.02 -14.54
C LYS A 381 8.51 6.31 -13.76
N VAL A 382 8.18 6.37 -12.47
CA VAL A 382 8.28 7.61 -11.71
C VAL A 382 9.44 7.57 -10.72
N PHE A 383 10.25 8.61 -10.76
CA PHE A 383 11.35 8.88 -9.85
C PHE A 383 10.83 9.70 -8.67
N LYS A 384 11.26 9.35 -7.45
CA LYS A 384 10.73 9.94 -6.21
C LYS A 384 10.78 11.48 -6.25
N PRO A 385 9.66 12.20 -6.00
CA PRO A 385 9.65 13.65 -6.08
C PRO A 385 10.47 14.31 -4.97
N LEU A 386 10.93 15.54 -5.19
CA LEU A 386 11.70 16.32 -4.22
C LEU A 386 11.16 17.74 -4.08
N GLN A 387 10.68 18.09 -2.90
CA GLN A 387 10.10 19.40 -2.60
C GLN A 387 10.91 20.16 -1.57
N ILE A 388 10.98 21.47 -1.72
CA ILE A 388 11.64 22.37 -0.78
C ILE A 388 10.70 23.52 -0.43
N ARG A 389 10.57 23.80 0.86
CA ARG A 389 9.80 24.96 1.31
C ARG A 389 10.60 26.24 1.03
N PHE A 390 10.01 27.17 0.27
CA PHE A 390 10.64 28.40 -0.19
C PHE A 390 11.99 28.16 -0.89
N ARG A 391 13.04 28.86 -0.45
CA ARG A 391 14.35 28.87 -1.09
C ARG A 391 15.24 27.76 -0.57
N ALA A 392 15.92 27.07 -1.46
CA ALA A 392 16.85 26.00 -1.11
C ALA A 392 18.09 26.53 -0.36
N SER A 393 18.34 25.97 0.83
CA SER A 393 19.59 26.17 1.56
C SER A 393 20.78 25.55 0.83
N LYS A 394 22.01 25.87 1.24
CA LYS A 394 23.24 25.28 0.67
C LYS A 394 23.23 23.75 0.73
N GLN A 395 22.73 23.17 1.83
CA GLN A 395 22.60 21.71 2.00
C GLN A 395 21.52 21.13 1.08
N GLN A 396 20.37 21.79 0.97
CA GLN A 396 19.27 21.32 0.11
C GLN A 396 19.62 21.43 -1.39
N LYS A 397 20.45 22.41 -1.78
CA LYS A 397 21.06 22.47 -3.13
C LYS A 397 21.93 21.26 -3.43
N MET A 398 22.74 20.81 -2.47
CA MET A 398 23.52 19.58 -2.63
C MET A 398 22.62 18.34 -2.77
N LEU A 399 21.51 18.29 -2.01
CA LEU A 399 20.50 17.24 -2.14
C LEU A 399 19.89 17.21 -3.54
N LEU A 400 19.54 18.36 -4.11
CA LEU A 400 19.02 18.49 -5.48
C LEU A 400 20.03 18.01 -6.53
N ARG A 401 21.31 18.36 -6.34
CA ARG A 401 22.39 17.88 -7.21
C ARG A 401 22.56 16.37 -7.12
N GLN A 402 22.48 15.80 -5.92
CA GLN A 402 22.51 14.35 -5.73
C GLN A 402 21.29 13.67 -6.35
N TRP A 403 20.11 14.27 -6.21
CA TRP A 403 18.86 13.79 -6.81
C TRP A 403 18.99 13.72 -8.34
N GLY A 404 19.50 14.78 -8.96
CA GLY A 404 19.81 14.82 -10.40
C GLY A 404 20.84 13.78 -10.84
N PHE A 405 21.91 13.59 -10.06
CA PHE A 405 22.92 12.55 -10.33
C PHE A 405 22.31 11.14 -10.30
N ASN A 406 21.46 10.86 -9.31
CA ASN A 406 20.79 9.56 -9.20
C ASN A 406 19.81 9.35 -10.37
N PHE A 407 19.08 10.39 -10.77
CA PHE A 407 18.20 10.34 -11.94
C PHE A 407 19.01 9.99 -13.19
N GLY A 408 20.12 10.72 -13.43
CA GLY A 408 20.99 10.45 -14.58
C GLY A 408 21.61 9.04 -14.57
N LYS A 409 21.92 8.46 -13.40
CA LYS A 409 22.40 7.06 -13.32
C LYS A 409 21.36 6.04 -13.80
N VAL A 410 20.07 6.27 -13.51
CA VAL A 410 18.99 5.40 -13.98
C VAL A 410 18.87 5.51 -15.50
N ILE A 411 19.00 6.71 -16.06
CA ILE A 411 18.95 6.95 -17.51
C ILE A 411 20.00 6.14 -18.27
N VAL A 412 21.25 6.13 -17.80
CA VAL A 412 22.35 5.38 -18.45
C VAL A 412 22.38 3.88 -18.09
N GLY A 413 21.34 3.36 -17.42
CA GLY A 413 21.24 1.95 -17.04
C GLY A 413 22.24 1.50 -15.97
N LYS A 414 22.94 2.43 -15.31
CA LYS A 414 23.91 2.13 -14.23
C LYS A 414 23.24 1.91 -12.88
N SER A 415 21.90 1.95 -12.83
CA SER A 415 21.06 1.68 -11.66
C SER A 415 19.60 1.44 -12.05
N THR A 416 18.87 0.58 -11.32
CA THR A 416 17.42 0.38 -11.53
C THR A 416 16.60 1.36 -10.69
N ILE A 417 15.34 1.62 -11.04
CA ILE A 417 14.44 2.44 -10.20
C ILE A 417 14.23 1.77 -8.84
N ASN A 418 14.10 0.44 -8.82
CA ASN A 418 14.02 -0.32 -7.57
C ASN A 418 15.32 -0.28 -6.79
N SER A 419 16.45 -0.03 -7.44
CA SER A 419 17.68 0.31 -6.72
C SER A 419 17.59 1.68 -6.05
N GLN A 420 16.50 2.46 -6.11
CA GLN A 420 16.27 3.56 -5.16
C GLN A 420 15.85 3.06 -3.77
N PHE A 421 15.30 1.84 -3.66
CA PHE A 421 15.21 1.13 -2.38
C PHE A 421 16.58 0.59 -1.91
N GLU A 422 17.63 0.61 -2.75
CA GLU A 422 18.98 0.10 -2.43
C GLU A 422 20.16 1.09 -2.67
N MET A 423 19.95 2.26 -3.27
CA MET A 423 20.97 3.23 -3.72
C MET A 423 20.75 4.64 -3.17
N GLY A 424 20.01 4.76 -2.07
CA GLY A 424 20.42 5.70 -1.02
C GLY A 424 21.77 5.32 -0.40
N LEU A 425 22.30 4.12 -0.69
CA LEU A 425 23.34 3.46 0.13
C LEU A 425 24.64 3.06 -0.57
N LYS A 426 24.90 3.33 -1.87
CA LYS A 426 26.04 2.67 -2.56
C LYS A 426 26.99 3.41 -3.51
N LYS A 427 26.82 4.66 -3.92
CA LYS A 427 27.88 5.33 -4.74
C LYS A 427 28.05 6.80 -4.42
N ASN A 428 28.62 7.11 -3.25
CA ASN A 428 29.19 8.44 -2.97
C ASN A 428 30.64 8.45 -2.45
N LYS A 429 31.36 7.32 -2.40
CA LYS A 429 32.75 7.33 -1.89
C LYS A 429 33.86 7.39 -2.94
N LEU A 430 33.62 6.97 -4.20
CA LEU A 430 34.72 6.83 -5.18
C LEU A 430 34.87 7.96 -6.23
N LYS A 431 33.89 8.86 -6.42
CA LYS A 431 34.06 10.04 -7.31
C LYS A 431 34.41 11.34 -6.56
N PHE A 432 34.21 11.39 -5.24
CA PHE A 432 34.39 12.61 -4.43
C PHE A 432 35.86 13.02 -4.27
N ASN A 433 36.77 12.06 -4.07
CA ASN A 433 38.22 12.36 -3.96
C ASN A 433 38.88 12.70 -5.31
N LYS A 434 38.28 12.28 -6.45
CA LYS A 434 38.80 12.62 -7.78
C LYS A 434 38.31 13.99 -8.26
N LEU A 435 37.13 14.46 -7.81
CA LEU A 435 36.65 15.81 -8.09
C LEU A 435 37.31 16.87 -7.19
N ILE A 436 37.56 16.60 -5.91
CA ILE A 436 38.28 17.55 -5.03
C ILE A 436 39.73 17.75 -5.46
N ARG A 437 40.43 16.69 -5.94
CA ARG A 437 41.77 16.84 -6.53
C ARG A 437 41.76 17.60 -7.86
N VAL A 438 40.66 17.53 -8.63
CA VAL A 438 40.53 18.27 -9.89
C VAL A 438 40.18 19.75 -9.63
N GLU A 439 39.35 20.07 -8.64
CA GLU A 439 39.07 21.46 -8.23
C GLU A 439 40.27 22.13 -7.53
N GLN A 440 41.00 21.40 -6.68
CA GLN A 440 42.23 21.92 -6.04
C GLN A 440 43.38 22.11 -7.06
N ASN A 441 43.42 21.30 -8.13
CA ASN A 441 44.36 21.52 -9.23
C ASN A 441 43.91 22.64 -10.17
N PHE A 442 42.60 22.83 -10.39
CA PHE A 442 42.05 23.95 -11.16
C PHE A 442 42.24 25.31 -10.45
N GLN A 443 42.20 25.34 -9.12
CA GLN A 443 42.48 26.55 -8.34
C GLN A 443 43.98 26.85 -8.23
N LYS A 444 44.86 25.83 -8.30
CA LYS A 444 46.32 26.03 -8.36
C LYS A 444 46.81 26.53 -9.72
N THR A 445 46.12 26.22 -10.82
CA THR A 445 46.47 26.73 -12.15
C THR A 445 45.96 28.15 -12.43
N ASN A 446 44.99 28.66 -11.66
CA ASN A 446 44.41 30.00 -11.84
C ASN A 446 44.96 31.07 -10.89
N ASN A 447 45.85 30.72 -9.94
CA ASN A 447 46.48 31.68 -9.03
C ASN A 447 47.96 31.99 -9.34
N ASN A 448 48.49 31.50 -10.46
CA ASN A 448 49.78 31.95 -11.00
C ASN A 448 49.54 33.03 -12.05
N ASN A 449 49.20 34.24 -11.59
CA ASN A 449 49.54 35.53 -12.21
C ASN A 449 48.91 36.64 -11.38
N ASN A 450 49.60 37.00 -10.29
CA ASN A 450 49.98 38.38 -9.99
C ASN A 450 50.76 38.38 -8.68
N ASN A 451 52.07 38.55 -8.81
CA ASN A 451 52.95 39.10 -7.77
C ASN A 451 52.28 40.37 -7.22
N SER A 452 52.40 40.71 -5.94
CA SER A 452 53.67 41.26 -5.44
C SER A 452 53.63 41.49 -3.92
N THR A 453 54.69 41.02 -3.25
CA THR A 453 55.44 41.68 -2.16
C THR A 453 54.75 42.01 -0.82
N ILE A 454 55.22 41.33 0.26
CA ILE A 454 55.97 41.92 1.41
C ILE A 454 55.73 41.10 2.71
N ASN A 455 56.85 40.55 3.22
CA ASN A 455 57.29 40.31 4.62
C ASN A 455 56.30 39.73 5.65
N LYS A 456 56.56 38.52 6.16
CA LYS A 456 57.53 38.12 7.22
C LYS A 456 57.04 38.40 8.65
N ASN A 457 57.03 37.32 9.41
CA ASN A 457 57.12 37.20 10.88
C ASN A 457 55.88 37.65 11.67
N GLU A 458 55.30 36.76 12.48
CA GLU A 458 55.74 36.57 13.87
C GLU A 458 55.05 35.38 14.55
N LYS A 459 55.80 34.84 15.51
CA LYS A 459 55.51 33.70 16.37
C LYS A 459 54.65 34.13 17.57
N ASN A 460 53.92 33.15 18.10
CA ASN A 460 53.65 32.85 19.52
C ASN A 460 53.67 33.99 20.56
N THR A 461 52.56 34.09 21.31
CA THR A 461 52.39 34.29 22.77
C THR A 461 50.96 34.82 22.96
N ASN A 462 50.19 34.62 24.04
CA ASN A 462 50.33 33.88 25.28
C ASN A 462 48.91 33.70 25.88
N LYS A 463 48.81 32.66 26.71
CA LYS A 463 47.85 32.34 27.79
C LYS A 463 46.93 33.42 28.39
N GLN A 464 45.72 32.92 28.72
CA GLN A 464 44.87 33.11 29.94
C GLN A 464 44.24 34.49 30.18
N THR A 465 42.93 34.62 30.37
CA THR A 465 42.18 34.13 31.56
C THR A 465 40.64 34.15 31.38
N ASN A 466 40.00 33.16 32.00
CA ASN A 466 38.71 33.11 32.71
C ASN A 466 37.33 33.40 32.09
N ASN A 467 36.50 32.34 32.25
CA ASN A 467 35.10 32.29 32.67
C ASN A 467 34.02 33.01 31.85
N ASN A 468 33.16 32.22 31.19
CA ASN A 468 31.75 32.16 31.54
C ASN A 468 31.10 30.88 31.02
N SER A 469 30.21 30.35 31.84
CA SER A 469 29.31 29.23 31.61
C SER A 469 28.20 29.63 30.65
N GLU A 470 28.06 28.91 29.53
CA GLU A 470 26.87 28.94 28.67
C GLU A 470 26.44 27.51 28.32
N GLU A 471 25.16 27.29 28.58
CA GLU A 471 24.21 26.30 28.07
C GLU A 471 24.66 25.48 26.86
N GLN A 472 25.06 24.23 27.09
CA GLN A 472 25.05 23.20 26.05
C GLN A 472 23.67 22.52 26.02
N THR A 473 22.81 23.01 25.14
CA THR A 473 21.72 22.22 24.58
C THR A 473 22.31 21.05 23.78
N ASN A 474 21.74 19.85 23.89
CA ASN A 474 22.07 18.67 23.07
C ASN A 474 21.72 18.87 21.58
N GLN A 475 22.31 19.88 20.94
CA GLN A 475 22.62 19.81 19.52
C GLN A 475 23.69 18.73 19.37
N ILE A 476 23.40 17.68 18.62
CA ILE A 476 24.43 16.76 18.18
C ILE A 476 25.46 17.60 17.42
N GLU A 477 26.60 17.91 18.06
CA GLU A 477 27.65 18.68 17.44
C GLU A 477 28.01 18.06 16.09
N ASN A 478 28.17 18.94 15.09
CA ASN A 478 28.53 18.61 13.73
C ASN A 478 30.01 18.15 13.68
N ASP A 479 30.28 16.98 14.25
CA ASP A 479 31.59 16.31 14.27
C ASP A 479 32.06 15.84 12.88
N GLY A 480 31.29 16.14 11.83
CA GLY A 480 31.55 15.76 10.44
C GLY A 480 31.41 14.26 10.16
N ARG A 481 30.97 13.45 11.12
CA ARG A 481 30.85 11.99 10.96
C ARG A 481 29.50 11.64 10.35
N LEU A 482 29.56 10.88 9.26
CA LEU A 482 28.37 10.36 8.58
C LEU A 482 27.65 9.37 9.53
N ARG A 483 26.33 9.47 9.67
CA ARG A 483 25.48 8.64 10.56
C ARG A 483 24.36 7.95 9.77
N LEU A 484 23.84 6.84 10.27
CA LEU A 484 22.69 6.11 9.74
C LEU A 484 21.46 6.47 10.57
N TRP A 485 20.38 6.89 9.95
CA TRP A 485 19.15 7.36 10.57
C TRP A 485 17.98 6.46 10.18
N LYS A 486 17.29 5.83 11.13
CA LYS A 486 16.14 4.94 10.88
C LYS A 486 14.83 5.66 11.21
N CYS A 487 13.95 5.76 10.23
CA CYS A 487 12.56 6.16 10.36
C CYS A 487 11.85 5.14 11.23
N LEU A 488 11.44 5.52 12.43
CA LEU A 488 10.88 4.58 13.38
C LEU A 488 9.41 4.20 13.08
N ILE A 489 8.77 4.86 12.12
CA ILE A 489 7.41 4.55 11.68
C ILE A 489 7.38 3.38 10.67
N CYS A 490 8.19 3.43 9.61
CA CYS A 490 8.20 2.38 8.58
C CYS A 490 9.51 1.58 8.48
N GLY A 491 10.52 1.93 9.28
CA GLY A 491 11.81 1.23 9.32
C GLY A 491 12.83 1.68 8.27
N GLU A 492 12.50 2.67 7.43
CA GLU A 492 13.35 3.20 6.36
C GLU A 492 14.66 3.80 6.92
N THR A 493 15.82 3.49 6.36
CA THR A 493 17.11 4.03 6.83
C THR A 493 17.74 5.01 5.84
N VAL A 494 18.24 6.16 6.33
CA VAL A 494 18.83 7.26 5.58
C VAL A 494 20.25 7.55 6.12
N GLU A 495 21.24 7.75 5.25
CA GLU A 495 22.60 8.17 5.67
C GLU A 495 22.72 9.71 5.65
N SER A 496 23.03 10.33 6.78
CA SER A 496 23.25 11.78 6.89
C SER A 496 24.09 12.14 8.13
N VAL A 497 24.76 13.29 8.12
CA VAL A 497 25.57 13.76 9.28
C VAL A 497 24.67 14.22 10.43
N LEU A 498 23.54 14.85 10.10
CA LEU A 498 22.49 15.30 11.02
C LEU A 498 21.19 14.52 10.74
N PRO A 499 20.17 14.57 11.63
CA PRO A 499 18.86 13.98 11.35
C PRO A 499 18.33 14.45 9.97
N PRO A 500 17.61 13.62 9.21
CA PRO A 500 17.15 14.02 7.88
C PRO A 500 16.10 15.14 7.97
N ASP A 501 16.39 16.35 7.47
CA ASP A 501 15.50 17.53 7.52
C ASP A 501 14.26 17.45 6.60
N PHE A 502 13.84 16.25 6.21
CA PHE A 502 12.77 15.99 5.24
C PHE A 502 11.84 14.85 5.72
N VAL A 503 10.62 14.81 5.17
CA VAL A 503 9.65 13.75 5.49
C VAL A 503 10.08 12.38 4.98
N CYS A 504 9.93 11.37 5.84
CA CYS A 504 10.29 9.97 5.60
C CYS A 504 9.69 9.44 4.30
N GLY A 505 10.54 8.99 3.38
CA GLY A 505 10.14 8.60 2.03
C GLY A 505 9.20 7.40 1.92
N GLY A 506 9.12 6.57 2.96
CA GLY A 506 8.26 5.40 3.00
C GLY A 506 6.87 5.65 3.60
N CYS A 507 6.75 6.59 4.54
CA CYS A 507 5.49 6.80 5.29
C CYS A 507 5.07 8.26 5.50
N GLY A 508 5.85 9.23 5.00
CA GLY A 508 5.55 10.66 5.12
C GLY A 508 5.79 11.28 6.50
N ALA A 509 6.34 10.54 7.46
CA ALA A 509 6.58 11.02 8.81
C ALA A 509 7.66 12.13 8.87
N SER A 510 7.54 13.09 9.79
CA SER A 510 8.46 14.25 9.89
C SER A 510 9.91 13.84 10.21
N ALA A 511 10.85 14.74 9.93
CA ALA A 511 12.28 14.59 10.25
C ALA A 511 12.55 14.08 11.68
N GLU A 512 11.70 14.49 12.62
CA GLU A 512 11.76 14.20 14.05
C GLU A 512 11.62 12.70 14.37
N VAL A 513 11.06 11.88 13.47
CA VAL A 513 10.85 10.44 13.71
C VAL A 513 12.06 9.56 13.34
N PHE A 514 13.16 10.17 12.92
CA PHE A 514 14.39 9.49 12.54
C PHE A 514 15.37 9.44 13.71
N VAL A 515 15.79 8.24 14.09
CA VAL A 515 16.83 8.07 15.12
C VAL A 515 18.15 7.63 14.51
N CYS A 516 19.25 8.17 15.03
CA CYS A 516 20.58 7.71 14.68
C CYS A 516 20.77 6.27 15.18
N ILE A 517 20.89 5.33 14.24
CA ILE A 517 21.16 3.91 14.48
C ILE A 517 22.66 3.58 14.29
N GLY A 518 23.54 4.59 14.27
CA GLY A 518 25.00 4.40 14.26
C GLY A 518 25.74 5.32 13.29
N PHE A 519 27.06 5.15 13.18
CA PHE A 519 27.89 5.88 12.21
C PHE A 519 27.92 5.16 10.86
N ALA A 520 27.76 5.90 9.78
CA ALA A 520 27.98 5.41 8.43
C ALA A 520 29.49 5.31 8.16
N LYS A 521 30.00 4.07 8.26
CA LYS A 521 31.26 3.50 7.74
C LYS A 521 32.48 4.45 7.60
N SER A 522 33.59 4.13 8.27
CA SER A 522 34.94 4.68 8.00
C SER A 522 35.44 4.33 6.59
N LYS A 523 36.52 4.99 6.15
CA LYS A 523 37.09 4.88 4.78
C LYS A 523 37.59 3.45 4.46
N ASP A 524 38.04 2.69 5.46
CA ASP A 524 38.68 1.37 5.29
C ASP A 524 37.69 0.21 5.03
N VAL A 525 36.39 0.42 5.21
CA VAL A 525 35.36 -0.62 5.01
C VAL A 525 34.77 -0.59 3.59
N TYR A 526 34.88 0.53 2.86
CA TYR A 526 34.25 0.65 1.54
C TYR A 526 34.99 -0.06 0.41
N GLU A 527 36.29 -0.30 0.54
CA GLU A 527 37.05 -1.11 -0.41
C GLU A 527 36.63 -2.60 -0.33
N ASN A 528 36.17 -3.05 0.84
CA ASN A 528 35.72 -4.43 1.07
C ASN A 528 34.24 -4.70 0.72
N LEU A 529 33.44 -3.70 0.33
CA LEU A 529 32.00 -3.89 0.09
C LEU A 529 31.68 -4.50 -1.27
N ASP A 530 32.30 -4.01 -2.35
CA ASP A 530 32.14 -4.63 -3.68
C ASP A 530 32.64 -6.08 -3.64
N GLU A 531 33.74 -6.32 -2.91
CA GLU A 531 34.26 -7.66 -2.67
C GLU A 531 33.29 -8.53 -1.86
N GLN A 532 32.65 -8.00 -0.82
CA GLN A 532 31.64 -8.72 -0.02
C GLN A 532 30.31 -8.95 -0.75
N GLU A 533 29.87 -8.04 -1.61
CA GLU A 533 28.69 -8.24 -2.45
C GLU A 533 28.95 -9.35 -3.45
N VAL A 534 30.13 -9.32 -4.08
CA VAL A 534 30.63 -10.39 -4.96
C VAL A 534 30.78 -11.70 -4.18
N ILE A 535 31.35 -11.72 -2.96
CA ILE A 535 31.46 -12.90 -2.10
C ILE A 535 30.07 -13.45 -1.77
N SER A 536 29.12 -12.59 -1.40
CA SER A 536 27.76 -13.00 -1.03
C SER A 536 26.97 -13.53 -2.22
N ALA A 537 27.09 -12.93 -3.41
CA ALA A 537 26.45 -13.37 -4.65
C ALA A 537 27.11 -14.65 -5.23
N ASN A 538 28.43 -14.80 -5.02
CA ASN A 538 29.20 -15.98 -5.43
C ASN A 538 29.26 -17.07 -4.37
N TYR A 539 28.62 -16.90 -3.21
CA TYR A 539 28.58 -17.92 -2.19
C TYR A 539 27.84 -19.17 -2.71
N LYS A 540 28.58 -20.26 -2.93
CA LYS A 540 28.06 -21.53 -3.47
C LYS A 540 27.69 -22.57 -2.38
N GLY A 541 27.62 -22.16 -1.12
CA GLY A 541 27.35 -23.08 -0.01
C GLY A 541 25.90 -23.56 0.10
N HIS A 542 25.64 -24.38 1.12
CA HIS A 542 24.30 -24.84 1.49
C HIS A 542 23.92 -24.24 2.85
N ILE A 543 23.01 -23.27 2.82
CA ILE A 543 22.46 -22.66 4.03
C ILE A 543 21.22 -23.44 4.45
N ILE A 544 21.22 -23.96 5.68
CA ILE A 544 20.04 -24.62 6.25
C ILE A 544 19.43 -23.70 7.31
N VAL A 545 18.13 -23.48 7.22
CA VAL A 545 17.34 -22.72 8.20
C VAL A 545 16.42 -23.70 8.93
N ILE A 546 16.59 -23.83 10.23
CA ILE A 546 15.80 -24.73 11.08
C ILE A 546 14.71 -23.91 11.77
N GLY A 547 13.45 -24.17 11.41
CA GLY A 547 12.27 -23.49 11.94
C GLY A 547 11.69 -22.51 10.92
N ALA A 548 10.43 -22.73 10.56
CA ALA A 548 9.71 -21.92 9.58
C ALA A 548 8.75 -20.91 10.24
N SER A 549 9.22 -20.26 11.31
CA SER A 549 8.54 -19.14 11.95
C SER A 549 8.84 -17.81 11.22
N ALA A 550 8.32 -16.68 11.72
CA ALA A 550 8.58 -15.35 11.13
C ALA A 550 10.08 -15.06 10.94
N GLY A 551 10.93 -15.43 11.90
CA GLY A 551 12.38 -15.22 11.79
C GLY A 551 13.04 -16.12 10.74
N GLY A 552 12.64 -17.38 10.64
CA GLY A 552 13.16 -18.30 9.62
C GLY A 552 12.73 -17.92 8.21
N VAL A 553 11.46 -17.54 8.02
CA VAL A 553 10.94 -17.05 6.75
C VAL A 553 11.61 -15.74 6.34
N SER A 554 11.78 -14.80 7.29
CA SER A 554 12.51 -13.54 7.06
C SER A 554 13.94 -13.81 6.60
N ALA A 555 14.66 -14.73 7.27
CA ALA A 555 16.00 -15.12 6.89
C ALA A 555 16.06 -15.68 5.47
N VAL A 556 15.14 -16.58 5.10
CA VAL A 556 15.10 -17.17 3.75
C VAL A 556 14.79 -16.14 2.68
N LYS A 557 13.81 -15.25 2.90
CA LYS A 557 13.48 -14.16 1.97
C LYS A 557 14.70 -13.26 1.75
N LYS A 558 15.38 -12.87 2.84
CA LYS A 558 16.59 -12.03 2.76
C LYS A 558 17.75 -12.74 2.08
N ILE A 559 17.97 -14.03 2.33
CA ILE A 559 18.98 -14.82 1.60
C ILE A 559 18.69 -14.81 0.11
N ARG A 560 17.43 -15.00 -0.31
CA ARG A 560 17.04 -15.05 -1.73
C ARG A 560 17.13 -13.69 -2.43
N GLU A 561 16.82 -12.62 -1.72
CA GLU A 561 17.04 -11.25 -2.18
C GLU A 561 18.53 -11.01 -2.50
N MET A 562 19.45 -11.46 -1.61
CA MET A 562 20.89 -11.21 -1.75
C MET A 562 21.61 -12.23 -2.65
N ASN A 563 21.15 -13.47 -2.70
CA ASN A 563 21.74 -14.54 -3.50
C ASN A 563 20.67 -15.50 -4.03
N LYS A 564 20.42 -15.39 -5.35
CA LYS A 564 19.44 -16.21 -6.07
C LYS A 564 19.89 -17.66 -6.33
N LYS A 565 21.19 -17.96 -6.22
CA LYS A 565 21.80 -19.24 -6.64
C LYS A 565 22.22 -20.14 -5.48
N VAL A 566 22.44 -19.61 -4.27
CA VAL A 566 22.86 -20.41 -3.10
C VAL A 566 21.82 -21.49 -2.79
N LYS A 567 22.27 -22.68 -2.40
CA LYS A 567 21.35 -23.74 -1.99
C LYS A 567 20.77 -23.40 -0.61
N VAL A 568 19.45 -23.32 -0.50
CA VAL A 568 18.76 -23.02 0.76
C VAL A 568 17.76 -24.12 1.07
N THR A 569 17.82 -24.65 2.29
CA THR A 569 16.82 -25.58 2.80
C THR A 569 16.18 -25.01 4.05
N LEU A 570 14.85 -24.87 4.02
CA LEU A 570 14.03 -24.52 5.17
C LEU A 570 13.41 -25.80 5.73
N ILE A 571 13.57 -26.05 7.03
CA ILE A 571 13.05 -27.24 7.70
C ILE A 571 11.99 -26.82 8.72
N SER A 572 10.80 -27.40 8.64
CA SER A 572 9.70 -27.21 9.59
C SER A 572 9.27 -28.54 10.20
N GLY A 573 9.09 -28.54 11.52
CA GLY A 573 8.52 -29.68 12.24
C GLY A 573 7.00 -29.81 12.09
N GLU A 574 6.34 -28.82 11.49
CA GLU A 574 4.88 -28.78 11.29
C GLU A 574 4.49 -29.18 9.86
N ASN A 575 3.26 -29.66 9.70
CA ASN A 575 2.70 -30.08 8.41
C ASN A 575 2.17 -28.91 7.56
N HIS A 576 2.10 -27.72 8.15
CA HIS A 576 1.48 -26.54 7.54
C HIS A 576 2.50 -25.66 6.82
N MET A 577 2.00 -24.89 5.85
CA MET A 577 2.78 -23.79 5.26
C MET A 577 3.08 -22.73 6.33
N PRO A 578 4.24 -22.05 6.30
CA PRO A 578 4.59 -21.04 7.31
C PRO A 578 3.50 -19.97 7.46
N TYR A 579 3.07 -19.69 8.69
CA TYR A 579 1.89 -18.85 8.96
C TYR A 579 2.10 -17.84 10.10
N TYR A 580 1.22 -16.85 10.17
CA TYR A 580 1.20 -15.86 11.26
C TYR A 580 0.66 -16.46 12.55
N ARG A 581 1.53 -17.02 13.39
CA ARG A 581 1.16 -17.60 14.70
C ARG A 581 0.33 -16.71 15.64
N PRO A 582 0.45 -15.36 15.64
CA PRO A 582 -0.46 -14.52 16.41
C PRO A 582 -1.94 -14.67 16.02
N HIS A 583 -2.25 -15.24 14.85
CA HIS A 583 -3.62 -15.48 14.41
C HIS A 583 -4.20 -16.83 14.89
N LEU A 584 -3.47 -17.66 15.64
CA LEU A 584 -3.98 -18.96 16.12
C LEU A 584 -5.29 -18.84 16.91
N THR A 585 -5.44 -17.78 17.72
CA THR A 585 -6.65 -17.48 18.48
C THR A 585 -7.83 -17.11 17.56
N LYS A 586 -7.58 -16.44 16.42
CA LYS A 586 -8.62 -16.14 15.42
C LYS A 586 -9.08 -17.38 14.65
N VAL A 587 -8.16 -18.28 14.32
CA VAL A 587 -8.50 -19.59 13.72
C VAL A 587 -9.34 -20.41 14.70
N LEU A 588 -9.06 -20.33 16.00
CA LEU A 588 -9.87 -20.95 17.06
C LEU A 588 -11.32 -20.39 17.11
N GLU A 589 -11.55 -19.14 16.66
CA GLU A 589 -12.88 -18.48 16.63
C GLU A 589 -13.83 -19.04 15.53
N LYS A 590 -13.36 -19.96 14.66
CA LYS A 590 -14.10 -20.60 13.54
C LYS A 590 -14.43 -19.72 12.31
N TYR A 591 -13.95 -18.47 12.25
CA TYR A 591 -14.20 -17.57 11.11
C TYR A 591 -13.16 -17.66 9.98
N GLU A 592 -12.00 -18.25 10.22
CA GLU A 592 -10.86 -18.22 9.29
C GLU A 592 -10.35 -19.63 9.01
N THR A 593 -10.32 -20.03 7.73
CA THR A 593 -9.73 -21.30 7.31
C THR A 593 -8.20 -21.18 7.31
N VAL A 594 -7.52 -22.23 7.78
CA VAL A 594 -6.04 -22.34 7.81
C VAL A 594 -5.38 -22.07 6.44
N ASN A 595 -6.11 -22.29 5.35
CA ASN A 595 -5.64 -22.13 3.98
C ASN A 595 -5.83 -20.72 3.40
N ASP A 596 -6.32 -19.76 4.18
CA ASP A 596 -6.46 -18.38 3.69
C ASP A 596 -5.06 -17.79 3.39
N PRO A 597 -4.80 -17.34 2.15
CA PRO A 597 -3.51 -16.78 1.76
C PRO A 597 -3.04 -15.61 2.65
N ARG A 598 -3.97 -14.90 3.30
CA ARG A 598 -3.67 -13.78 4.22
C ARG A 598 -2.97 -14.23 5.50
N PHE A 599 -3.06 -15.50 5.89
CA PHE A 599 -2.36 -16.04 7.07
C PHE A 599 -1.02 -16.70 6.74
N GLN A 600 -0.63 -16.78 5.46
CA GLN A 600 0.61 -17.42 5.05
C GLN A 600 1.78 -16.42 5.02
N LEU A 601 2.86 -16.74 5.70
CA LEU A 601 4.14 -16.01 5.61
C LEU A 601 4.90 -16.35 4.32
N LEU A 602 4.65 -17.54 3.77
CA LEU A 602 5.26 -18.08 2.57
C LEU A 602 4.22 -18.89 1.79
N THR A 603 4.18 -18.73 0.46
CA THR A 603 3.27 -19.49 -0.42
C THR A 603 4.04 -20.55 -1.20
N GLU A 604 3.36 -21.59 -1.66
CA GLU A 604 3.98 -22.62 -2.51
C GLU A 604 4.54 -22.03 -3.80
N LYS A 605 3.82 -21.07 -4.39
CA LYS A 605 4.28 -20.30 -5.55
C LYS A 605 5.65 -19.64 -5.29
N TRP A 606 5.81 -18.96 -4.16
CA TRP A 606 7.06 -18.29 -3.81
C TRP A 606 8.21 -19.28 -3.64
N ILE A 607 7.95 -20.46 -3.03
CA ILE A 607 8.94 -21.52 -2.86
C ILE A 607 9.47 -22.01 -4.22
N THR A 608 8.55 -22.28 -5.16
CA THR A 608 8.89 -22.75 -6.51
C THR A 608 9.67 -21.69 -7.29
N GLU A 609 9.19 -20.44 -7.31
CA GLU A 609 9.84 -19.32 -8.02
C GLU A 609 11.25 -19.00 -7.50
N ASN A 610 11.51 -19.27 -6.22
CA ASN A 610 12.78 -18.97 -5.56
C ASN A 610 13.67 -20.20 -5.35
N SER A 611 13.36 -21.36 -5.95
CA SER A 611 14.17 -22.58 -5.80
C SER A 611 14.55 -22.88 -4.34
N LEU A 612 13.56 -22.81 -3.44
CA LEU A 612 13.74 -23.13 -2.02
C LEU A 612 13.40 -24.60 -1.78
N THR A 613 14.30 -25.35 -1.13
CA THR A 613 13.94 -26.68 -0.63
C THR A 613 13.20 -26.53 0.70
N PHE A 614 11.91 -26.82 0.74
CA PHE A 614 11.13 -26.78 1.98
C PHE A 614 10.78 -28.19 2.47
N MET A 615 11.28 -28.56 3.65
CA MET A 615 11.02 -29.85 4.29
C MET A 615 9.99 -29.68 5.40
N LYS A 616 8.73 -30.01 5.12
CA LYS A 616 7.65 -30.11 6.11
C LYS A 616 7.75 -31.41 6.92
N ASN A 617 7.11 -31.46 8.09
CA ASN A 617 7.10 -32.64 8.97
C ASN A 617 8.49 -33.21 9.26
N ALA A 618 9.49 -32.36 9.44
CA ALA A 618 10.86 -32.77 9.63
C ALA A 618 11.45 -32.08 10.86
N VAL A 619 11.94 -32.88 11.81
CA VAL A 619 12.55 -32.37 13.04
C VAL A 619 14.05 -32.63 13.01
N VAL A 620 14.83 -31.61 13.34
CA VAL A 620 16.27 -31.75 13.52
C VAL A 620 16.55 -32.23 14.94
N THR A 621 17.10 -33.43 15.09
CA THR A 621 17.33 -34.07 16.40
C THR A 621 18.74 -33.86 16.94
N GLY A 622 19.68 -33.45 16.09
CA GLY A 622 21.07 -33.19 16.49
C GLY A 622 21.84 -32.37 15.47
N ILE A 623 22.86 -31.64 15.94
CA ILE A 623 23.81 -30.86 15.14
C ILE A 623 25.21 -31.36 15.48
N ASN A 624 25.96 -31.82 14.48
CA ASN A 624 27.37 -32.11 14.63
C ASN A 624 28.19 -30.93 14.09
N ARG A 625 28.69 -30.09 15.00
CA ARG A 625 29.46 -28.87 14.68
C ARG A 625 30.77 -29.17 13.95
N LYS A 626 31.48 -30.21 14.37
CA LYS A 626 32.78 -30.60 13.78
C LYS A 626 32.62 -31.09 12.34
N LYS A 627 31.62 -31.93 12.09
CA LYS A 627 31.33 -32.47 10.74
C LYS A 627 30.45 -31.55 9.89
N LYS A 628 29.98 -30.42 10.43
CA LYS A 628 28.98 -29.51 9.82
C LYS A 628 27.79 -30.26 9.20
N THR A 629 27.21 -31.16 9.98
CA THR A 629 26.03 -31.95 9.58
C THR A 629 24.91 -31.82 10.60
N ILE A 630 23.67 -31.90 10.13
CA ILE A 630 22.48 -32.02 10.96
C ILE A 630 21.81 -33.37 10.75
N GLN A 631 21.20 -33.89 11.82
CA GLN A 631 20.40 -35.11 11.77
C GLN A 631 18.91 -34.74 11.72
N VAL A 632 18.27 -35.06 10.61
CA VAL A 632 16.85 -34.80 10.36
C VAL A 632 16.06 -36.11 10.48
N ARG A 633 14.94 -36.07 11.19
CA ARG A 633 13.98 -37.16 11.26
C ARG A 633 12.62 -36.69 10.73
N PRO A 634 12.02 -37.39 9.76
CA PRO A 634 10.66 -37.11 9.35
C PRO A 634 9.68 -37.55 10.45
N ARG A 635 8.59 -36.81 10.58
CA ARG A 635 7.40 -37.22 11.32
C ARG A 635 6.48 -37.98 10.37
N ILE A 636 6.02 -39.14 10.79
CA ILE A 636 5.10 -39.99 10.04
C ILE A 636 3.76 -39.99 10.77
N LYS A 637 2.66 -39.91 10.01
CA LYS A 637 1.31 -39.99 10.57
C LYS A 637 1.05 -41.44 11.01
N GLU A 638 0.73 -41.65 12.29
CA GLU A 638 0.30 -42.95 12.80
C GLU A 638 -1.12 -43.24 12.34
N THR A 639 -1.33 -44.44 11.78
CA THR A 639 -2.61 -44.89 11.19
C THR A 639 -3.75 -45.05 12.19
N SER A 640 -3.47 -45.08 13.50
CA SER A 640 -4.46 -45.36 14.54
C SER A 640 -5.06 -44.12 15.20
N ASN A 641 -4.36 -42.97 15.20
CA ASN A 641 -4.76 -41.78 15.98
C ASN A 641 -4.52 -40.44 15.27
N ASP A 642 -4.20 -40.45 13.97
CA ASP A 642 -3.93 -39.24 13.17
C ASP A 642 -2.78 -38.33 13.68
N LYS A 643 -2.02 -38.80 14.67
CA LYS A 643 -0.88 -38.11 15.26
C LYS A 643 0.40 -38.36 14.49
N TYR A 644 1.21 -37.32 14.36
CA TYR A 644 2.53 -37.39 13.73
C TYR A 644 3.61 -37.76 14.75
N THR A 645 4.21 -38.95 14.63
CA THR A 645 5.31 -39.39 15.51
C THR A 645 6.64 -39.43 14.76
N LEU A 646 7.75 -39.33 15.50
CA LEU A 646 9.09 -39.32 14.90
C LEU A 646 9.43 -40.72 14.36
N SER A 647 9.80 -40.81 13.09
CA SER A 647 10.23 -42.08 12.50
C SER A 647 11.45 -42.64 13.24
N SER A 648 11.34 -43.88 13.72
CA SER A 648 12.45 -44.67 14.27
C SER A 648 13.38 -45.21 13.17
N ALA A 649 12.85 -45.39 11.94
CA ALA A 649 13.53 -46.09 10.84
C ALA A 649 14.32 -45.19 9.87
N LYS A 650 14.04 -43.87 9.78
CA LYS A 650 14.70 -42.96 8.82
C LYS A 650 15.40 -41.79 9.50
N LYS A 651 16.74 -41.78 9.46
CA LYS A 651 17.60 -40.66 9.84
C LYS A 651 18.30 -40.14 8.59
N LEU A 652 18.03 -38.88 8.22
CA LEU A 652 18.72 -38.21 7.12
C LEU A 652 19.82 -37.30 7.70
N ASN A 653 21.04 -37.43 7.23
CA ASN A 653 22.12 -36.51 7.57
C ASN A 653 22.26 -35.48 6.44
N LEU A 654 22.08 -34.20 6.75
CA LEU A 654 22.27 -33.10 5.80
C LEU A 654 23.53 -32.32 6.16
N GLN A 655 24.37 -32.06 5.16
CA GLN A 655 25.55 -31.22 5.32
C GLN A 655 25.17 -29.75 5.14
N TYR A 656 25.72 -28.88 5.98
CA TYR A 656 25.53 -27.43 5.88
C TYR A 656 26.88 -26.73 5.77
N THR A 657 26.90 -25.60 5.09
CA THR A 657 28.03 -24.66 5.16
C THR A 657 27.78 -23.59 6.21
N LYS A 658 26.53 -23.14 6.33
CA LYS A 658 26.02 -22.27 7.40
C LYS A 658 24.66 -22.75 7.88
N LEU A 659 24.40 -22.56 9.16
CA LEU A 659 23.15 -22.97 9.81
C LEU A 659 22.50 -21.75 10.46
N ILE A 660 21.19 -21.58 10.29
CA ILE A 660 20.41 -20.57 10.99
C ILE A 660 19.37 -21.29 11.86
N LEU A 661 19.45 -21.11 13.18
CA LEU A 661 18.51 -21.63 14.16
C LEU A 661 17.39 -20.60 14.37
N ALA A 662 16.22 -20.88 13.81
CA ALA A 662 14.99 -20.12 13.98
C ALA A 662 13.91 -20.98 14.66
N THR A 663 14.34 -21.79 15.64
CA THR A 663 13.53 -22.79 16.35
C THR A 663 12.36 -22.19 17.12
N GLY A 664 12.41 -20.87 17.36
CA GLY A 664 11.33 -20.12 18.00
C GLY A 664 11.22 -20.43 19.49
N ALA A 665 10.00 -20.63 19.95
CA ALA A 665 9.70 -20.85 21.36
C ALA A 665 8.67 -21.97 21.54
N ASN A 666 8.69 -22.62 22.69
CA ASN A 666 7.72 -23.62 23.11
C ASN A 666 6.69 -23.02 24.06
N GLN A 667 5.56 -23.72 24.19
CA GLN A 667 4.57 -23.41 25.21
C GLN A 667 5.21 -23.44 26.61
N LYS A 668 4.99 -22.40 27.41
CA LYS A 668 5.38 -22.42 28.82
C LYS A 668 4.42 -23.34 29.57
N LEU A 669 4.98 -24.34 30.23
CA LEU A 669 4.24 -25.24 31.11
C LEU A 669 4.40 -24.81 32.58
N PRO A 670 3.47 -25.19 33.47
CA PRO A 670 3.63 -25.00 34.91
C PRO A 670 4.93 -25.64 35.43
N ARG A 671 5.58 -25.04 36.45
CA ARG A 671 6.84 -25.57 37.01
C ARG A 671 6.60 -26.93 37.70
N GLU A 672 7.45 -27.92 37.40
CA GLU A 672 7.39 -29.30 37.95
C GLU A 672 7.46 -29.38 39.49
N LYS A 673 8.04 -28.37 40.16
CA LYS A 673 8.11 -28.32 41.64
C LYS A 673 6.76 -28.12 42.34
N THR A 674 5.67 -27.95 41.60
CA THR A 674 4.31 -27.74 42.15
C THR A 674 3.61 -29.04 42.57
N TYR A 675 4.34 -30.15 42.68
CA TYR A 675 3.85 -31.46 43.15
C TYR A 675 4.38 -31.90 44.53
N LEU A 676 5.03 -31.03 45.31
CA LEU A 676 5.47 -31.38 46.67
C LEU A 676 4.68 -30.64 47.74
N ILE A 677 3.86 -31.43 48.44
CA ILE A 677 3.23 -31.18 49.73
C ILE A 677 4.25 -30.55 50.71
N PRO A 678 3.87 -29.55 51.56
CA PRO A 678 4.74 -29.07 52.63
C PRO A 678 5.24 -30.22 53.52
N LYS A 679 6.55 -30.23 53.79
CA LYS A 679 7.21 -31.06 54.81
C LYS A 679 6.60 -30.81 56.20
N MET A 680 5.45 -31.39 56.49
CA MET A 680 4.96 -31.63 57.84
C MET A 680 4.17 -32.92 57.79
N LEU A 681 4.86 -34.07 57.75
CA LEU A 681 4.42 -35.37 58.26
C LEU A 681 5.54 -36.41 58.04
N SER A 682 6.10 -36.87 59.16
CA SER A 682 6.84 -38.12 59.41
C SER A 682 8.09 -38.50 58.59
N LYS A 683 9.19 -38.58 59.35
CA LYS A 683 10.36 -39.45 59.18
C LYS A 683 10.01 -40.86 58.64
N LYS A 684 10.53 -41.24 57.45
CA LYS A 684 11.32 -42.47 57.18
C LYS A 684 11.44 -42.78 55.67
N LYS A 685 12.68 -43.16 55.30
CA LYS A 685 13.16 -43.80 54.05
C LYS A 685 13.28 -42.97 52.76
N LYS A 686 14.53 -42.61 52.47
CA LYS A 686 15.09 -42.27 51.15
C LYS A 686 14.90 -43.45 50.19
N LYS A 687 14.31 -43.21 49.01
CA LYS A 687 14.68 -43.92 47.77
C LYS A 687 14.46 -42.98 46.58
N THR A 688 15.54 -42.77 45.86
CA THR A 688 15.71 -41.97 44.64
C THR A 688 14.83 -42.50 43.52
N LEU A 689 13.94 -41.67 42.99
CA LEU A 689 13.28 -41.86 41.69
C LEU A 689 13.34 -40.51 40.96
N VAL A 690 14.38 -40.37 40.15
CA VAL A 690 14.46 -39.37 39.08
C VAL A 690 13.84 -40.05 37.88
N ASP A 691 12.66 -39.61 37.44
CA ASP A 691 12.14 -39.98 36.13
C ASP A 691 11.69 -38.71 35.39
N ASN A 692 12.31 -38.48 34.23
CA ASN A 692 12.30 -37.26 33.43
C ASN A 692 11.22 -37.33 32.34
N THR A 693 9.94 -37.37 32.70
CA THR A 693 8.85 -37.53 31.73
C THR A 693 7.73 -36.49 31.90
N LEU A 694 8.01 -35.25 31.49
CA LEU A 694 6.98 -34.25 31.14
C LEU A 694 7.19 -33.57 29.78
N ASN A 695 8.25 -33.93 29.04
CA ASN A 695 8.47 -33.48 27.66
C ASN A 695 7.87 -34.41 26.60
N GLU A 696 7.30 -35.56 27.01
CA GLU A 696 6.53 -36.45 26.15
C GLU A 696 5.14 -36.58 26.77
N GLY A 697 4.18 -35.77 26.28
CA GLY A 697 2.76 -36.00 26.53
C GLY A 697 2.08 -35.06 27.52
N THR A 698 1.71 -33.87 27.05
CA THR A 698 0.35 -33.32 27.32
C THR A 698 -0.75 -34.33 26.94
N SER A 699 -0.41 -35.34 26.13
CA SER A 699 -1.19 -36.51 25.72
C SER A 699 -1.60 -37.50 26.83
N SER A 700 -1.23 -37.34 28.11
CA SER A 700 -1.63 -38.32 29.14
C SER A 700 -3.06 -38.12 29.69
N LYS A 701 -3.75 -37.02 29.34
CA LYS A 701 -5.17 -36.79 29.64
C LYS A 701 -5.88 -36.21 28.40
N LYS A 702 -6.98 -36.83 27.96
CA LYS A 702 -7.64 -36.58 26.65
C LYS A 702 -8.17 -35.15 26.44
N ASN A 703 -8.16 -34.30 27.46
CA ASN A 703 -8.92 -33.04 27.52
C ASN A 703 -8.12 -31.84 28.05
N VAL A 704 -6.79 -31.93 28.01
CA VAL A 704 -5.87 -30.86 28.39
C VAL A 704 -4.97 -30.52 27.20
N PHE A 705 -5.00 -29.26 26.77
CA PHE A 705 -4.35 -28.81 25.54
C PHE A 705 -3.40 -27.63 25.78
N GLY A 706 -2.35 -27.54 24.95
CA GLY A 706 -1.59 -26.30 24.76
C GLY A 706 -2.16 -25.52 23.58
N LEU A 707 -1.78 -24.25 23.43
CA LEU A 707 -2.11 -23.46 22.24
C LEU A 707 -0.84 -22.83 21.67
N ARG A 708 -0.20 -23.51 20.72
CA ARG A 708 1.09 -23.10 20.16
C ARG A 708 1.20 -23.25 18.64
N THR A 709 0.56 -24.27 18.07
CA THR A 709 0.58 -24.60 16.64
C THR A 709 -0.84 -24.64 16.06
N LEU A 710 -0.95 -24.72 14.74
CA LEU A 710 -2.24 -24.99 14.07
C LEU A 710 -2.79 -26.37 14.42
N ASP A 711 -1.92 -27.38 14.55
CA ASP A 711 -2.32 -28.72 14.98
C ASP A 711 -3.01 -28.68 16.37
N ASP A 712 -2.50 -27.86 17.30
CA ASP A 712 -3.14 -27.66 18.60
C ASP A 712 -4.55 -27.06 18.47
N VAL A 713 -4.75 -26.10 17.57
CA VAL A 713 -6.05 -25.47 17.31
C VAL A 713 -7.03 -26.49 16.72
N ASP A 714 -6.57 -27.31 15.78
CA ASP A 714 -7.37 -28.37 15.16
C ASP A 714 -7.76 -29.44 16.20
N GLU A 715 -6.84 -29.85 17.08
CA GLU A 715 -7.11 -30.76 18.20
C GLU A 715 -8.14 -30.18 19.17
N ILE A 716 -7.99 -28.91 19.58
CA ILE A 716 -8.93 -28.22 20.48
C ILE A 716 -10.32 -28.13 19.84
N ASN A 717 -10.41 -27.66 18.59
CA ASN A 717 -11.68 -27.51 17.88
C ASN A 717 -12.40 -28.84 17.68
N THR A 718 -11.63 -29.89 17.34
CA THR A 718 -12.15 -31.25 17.18
C THR A 718 -12.67 -31.78 18.52
N TYR A 719 -11.91 -31.60 19.60
CA TYR A 719 -12.33 -32.01 20.94
C TYR A 719 -13.61 -31.30 21.40
N ILE A 720 -13.68 -29.98 21.22
CA ILE A 720 -14.86 -29.17 21.57
C ILE A 720 -16.11 -29.66 20.82
N LYS A 721 -15.96 -29.96 19.51
CA LYS A 721 -17.08 -30.46 18.68
C LYS A 721 -17.52 -31.86 19.08
N LEU A 722 -16.58 -32.79 19.28
CA LEU A 722 -16.89 -34.19 19.58
C LEU A 722 -17.50 -34.39 20.97
N ASN A 723 -17.16 -33.54 21.94
CA ASN A 723 -17.59 -33.68 23.33
C ASN A 723 -18.63 -32.63 23.77
N ASP A 724 -19.12 -31.80 22.84
CA ASP A 724 -20.08 -30.71 23.09
C ASP A 724 -19.73 -29.84 24.32
N CYS A 725 -18.46 -29.46 24.45
CA CYS A 725 -17.95 -28.77 25.63
C CYS A 725 -18.73 -27.48 25.92
N LYS A 726 -19.12 -27.26 27.18
CA LYS A 726 -19.83 -26.05 27.66
C LYS A 726 -18.98 -25.16 28.56
N SER A 727 -17.86 -25.70 29.05
CA SER A 727 -16.98 -25.07 30.03
C SER A 727 -15.51 -25.21 29.63
N ALA A 728 -14.74 -24.13 29.75
CA ALA A 728 -13.30 -24.13 29.52
C ALA A 728 -12.54 -23.44 30.67
N THR A 729 -11.40 -24.01 31.05
CA THR A 729 -10.43 -23.34 31.94
C THR A 729 -9.17 -22.97 31.18
N ILE A 730 -8.77 -21.71 31.28
CA ILE A 730 -7.58 -21.15 30.64
C ILE A 730 -6.57 -20.83 31.73
N LEU A 731 -5.37 -21.37 31.57
CA LEU A 731 -4.27 -21.16 32.50
C LEU A 731 -3.35 -20.07 31.93
N GLY A 732 -3.38 -18.90 32.56
CA GLY A 732 -2.67 -17.69 32.16
C GLY A 732 -3.64 -16.56 31.77
N CYS A 733 -3.47 -15.40 32.39
CA CYS A 733 -4.18 -14.15 32.09
C CYS A 733 -3.24 -13.15 31.40
N GLY A 734 -2.32 -13.66 30.58
CA GLY A 734 -1.52 -12.86 29.66
C GLY A 734 -2.24 -12.61 28.32
N PRO A 735 -1.55 -12.02 27.34
CA PRO A 735 -2.09 -11.71 26.02
C PRO A 735 -2.82 -12.89 25.36
N LEU A 736 -2.09 -14.01 25.23
CA LEU A 736 -2.59 -15.23 24.61
C LEU A 736 -3.81 -15.79 25.38
N GLY A 737 -3.79 -15.72 26.71
CA GLY A 737 -4.89 -16.19 27.54
C GLY A 737 -6.16 -15.36 27.40
N LEU A 738 -6.02 -14.04 27.35
CA LEU A 738 -7.15 -13.13 27.13
C LEU A 738 -7.79 -13.32 25.75
N GLU A 739 -6.97 -13.40 24.70
CA GLU A 739 -7.46 -13.67 23.33
C GLU A 739 -8.11 -15.06 23.23
N THR A 740 -7.52 -16.08 23.86
CA THR A 740 -8.10 -17.43 23.91
C THR A 740 -9.46 -17.41 24.61
N ALA A 741 -9.58 -16.69 25.73
CA ALA A 741 -10.84 -16.57 26.46
C ALA A 741 -11.93 -15.90 25.62
N ASP A 742 -11.61 -14.81 24.92
CA ASP A 742 -12.56 -14.15 24.05
C ASP A 742 -12.95 -15.02 22.84
N SER A 743 -11.98 -15.73 22.25
CA SER A 743 -12.21 -16.60 21.08
C SER A 743 -13.11 -17.79 21.42
N LEU A 744 -12.90 -18.44 22.57
CA LEU A 744 -13.78 -19.53 23.03
C LEU A 744 -15.18 -19.04 23.40
N ARG A 745 -15.28 -17.84 23.99
CA ARG A 745 -16.57 -17.20 24.30
C ARG A 745 -17.39 -17.00 23.03
N LYS A 746 -16.76 -16.43 21.99
CA LYS A 746 -17.39 -16.22 20.68
C LYS A 746 -17.71 -17.53 19.96
N SER A 747 -16.93 -18.58 20.22
CA SER A 747 -17.16 -19.93 19.69
C SER A 747 -18.30 -20.70 20.37
N GLY A 748 -18.95 -20.10 21.38
CA GLY A 748 -20.15 -20.64 22.04
C GLY A 748 -19.91 -21.33 23.39
N ILE A 749 -18.69 -21.34 23.93
CA ILE A 749 -18.42 -21.86 25.27
C ILE A 749 -19.02 -20.91 26.31
N LYS A 750 -19.98 -21.40 27.10
CA LYS A 750 -20.79 -20.57 28.01
C LYS A 750 -20.07 -20.23 29.32
N ARG A 751 -19.25 -21.15 29.85
CA ARG A 751 -18.56 -21.00 31.14
C ARG A 751 -17.04 -20.96 30.92
N ILE A 752 -16.42 -19.81 31.15
CA ILE A 752 -14.96 -19.67 30.98
C ILE A 752 -14.33 -19.20 32.28
N TYR A 753 -13.34 -19.96 32.73
CA TYR A 753 -12.52 -19.67 33.90
C TYR A 753 -11.11 -19.33 33.44
N ALA A 754 -10.54 -18.24 33.92
CA ALA A 754 -9.16 -17.86 33.64
C ALA A 754 -8.38 -17.73 34.95
N ILE A 755 -7.31 -18.50 35.09
CA ILE A 755 -6.53 -18.65 36.32
C ILE A 755 -5.11 -18.15 36.08
N ASP A 756 -4.60 -17.29 36.95
CA ASP A 756 -3.21 -16.85 36.92
C ASP A 756 -2.64 -16.75 38.35
N SER A 757 -1.37 -17.15 38.50
CA SER A 757 -0.64 -17.00 39.76
C SER A 757 -0.34 -15.54 40.10
N ASN A 758 -0.35 -14.64 39.10
CA ASN A 758 -0.23 -13.21 39.32
C ASN A 758 -1.56 -12.64 39.82
N LYS A 759 -1.48 -11.67 40.74
CA LYS A 759 -2.67 -10.96 41.26
C LYS A 759 -3.27 -9.96 40.26
N VAL A 760 -2.55 -9.65 39.19
CA VAL A 760 -2.97 -8.70 38.15
C VAL A 760 -2.81 -9.32 36.76
N ILE A 761 -3.73 -8.96 35.86
CA ILE A 761 -3.74 -9.39 34.46
C ILE A 761 -2.57 -8.77 33.69
N ALA A 762 -1.93 -9.53 32.80
CA ALA A 762 -0.86 -9.03 31.94
C ALA A 762 0.23 -8.20 32.66
N SER A 763 0.63 -8.63 33.88
CA SER A 763 1.54 -7.92 34.80
C SER A 763 2.89 -7.49 34.21
N SER A 764 3.33 -8.11 33.11
CA SER A 764 4.56 -7.76 32.40
C SER A 764 4.39 -6.68 31.33
N ARG A 765 3.16 -6.19 31.09
CA ARG A 765 2.80 -5.29 29.97
C ARG A 765 1.89 -4.14 30.38
N LEU A 766 1.18 -4.27 31.50
CA LEU A 766 0.30 -3.25 32.06
C LEU A 766 0.75 -2.92 33.48
N ASP A 767 0.47 -1.70 33.90
CA ASP A 767 0.55 -1.29 35.29
C ASP A 767 -0.68 -1.77 36.07
N SER A 768 -0.70 -1.53 37.38
CA SER A 768 -1.77 -1.98 38.28
C SER A 768 -3.14 -1.42 37.87
N VAL A 769 -3.22 -0.14 37.47
CA VAL A 769 -4.47 0.52 37.10
C VAL A 769 -4.99 0.01 35.76
N GLY A 770 -4.15 -0.06 34.73
CA GLY A 770 -4.52 -0.64 33.44
C GLY A 770 -4.96 -2.10 33.58
N SER A 771 -4.31 -2.86 34.44
CA SER A 771 -4.70 -4.25 34.75
C SER A 771 -6.11 -4.33 35.35
N GLN A 772 -6.47 -3.43 36.27
CA GLN A 772 -7.81 -3.37 36.85
C GLN A 772 -8.88 -2.99 35.82
N VAL A 773 -8.56 -2.11 34.87
CA VAL A 773 -9.46 -1.74 33.77
C VAL A 773 -9.75 -2.96 32.90
N VAL A 774 -8.71 -3.70 32.48
CA VAL A 774 -8.88 -4.96 31.74
C VAL A 774 -9.67 -5.98 32.56
N GLU A 775 -9.40 -6.11 33.86
CA GLU A 775 -10.12 -7.03 34.74
C GLU A 775 -11.63 -6.75 34.78
N LYS A 776 -12.04 -5.48 34.87
CA LYS A 776 -13.44 -5.06 34.81
C LYS A 776 -14.09 -5.43 33.47
N ILE A 777 -13.40 -5.17 32.36
CA ILE A 777 -13.87 -5.49 31.00
C ILE A 777 -14.10 -7.00 30.86
N VAL A 778 -13.11 -7.79 31.26
CA VAL A 778 -13.13 -9.26 31.16
C VAL A 778 -14.26 -9.86 32.02
N LYS A 779 -14.45 -9.37 33.25
CA LYS A 779 -15.55 -9.79 34.13
C LYS A 779 -16.93 -9.42 33.54
N LYS A 780 -17.09 -8.21 32.99
CA LYS A 780 -18.34 -7.76 32.34
C LYS A 780 -18.71 -8.64 31.13
N LYS A 781 -17.73 -9.26 30.47
CA LYS A 781 -17.95 -10.21 29.37
C LYS A 781 -18.21 -11.65 29.82
N GLY A 782 -18.39 -11.88 31.13
CA GLY A 782 -18.81 -13.17 31.70
C GLY A 782 -17.65 -14.14 31.98
N ILE A 783 -16.40 -13.70 31.93
CA ILE A 783 -15.24 -14.53 32.25
C ILE A 783 -14.97 -14.48 33.75
N ARG A 784 -14.84 -15.65 34.39
CA ARG A 784 -14.53 -15.76 35.83
C ARG A 784 -13.02 -15.81 36.03
N LEU A 785 -12.48 -14.83 36.75
CA LEU A 785 -11.05 -14.67 36.97
C LEU A 785 -10.62 -15.17 38.35
N PHE A 786 -9.55 -15.95 38.39
CA PHE A 786 -8.87 -16.42 39.60
C PHE A 786 -7.42 -15.93 39.56
N LEU A 787 -7.21 -14.68 39.99
CA LEU A 787 -5.90 -14.03 40.05
C LEU A 787 -5.23 -14.27 41.42
N GLY A 788 -3.91 -14.47 41.43
CA GLY A 788 -3.18 -14.86 42.64
C GLY A 788 -3.33 -16.34 43.00
N TYR A 789 -3.90 -17.15 42.10
CA TYR A 789 -4.14 -18.57 42.30
C TYR A 789 -3.08 -19.42 41.59
N GLN A 790 -2.36 -20.24 42.36
CA GLN A 790 -1.42 -21.21 41.80
C GLN A 790 -2.12 -22.54 41.56
N LEU A 791 -1.97 -23.07 40.35
CA LEU A 791 -2.41 -24.43 40.02
C LEU A 791 -1.61 -25.45 40.83
N ILE A 792 -2.27 -26.29 41.62
CA ILE A 792 -1.65 -27.40 42.34
C ILE A 792 -1.76 -28.69 41.53
N LYS A 793 -2.97 -29.02 41.08
CA LYS A 793 -3.25 -30.32 40.48
C LYS A 793 -4.41 -30.26 39.50
N ILE A 794 -4.31 -31.06 38.44
CA ILE A 794 -5.41 -31.38 37.53
C ILE A 794 -5.88 -32.80 37.87
N LEU A 795 -7.14 -32.98 38.25
CA LEU A 795 -7.77 -34.27 38.57
C LEU A 795 -8.47 -34.79 37.31
N GLY A 796 -8.13 -36.00 36.87
CA GLY A 796 -8.79 -36.61 35.71
C GLY A 796 -10.05 -37.39 36.10
N ASP A 797 -10.80 -37.86 35.11
CA ASP A 797 -12.10 -38.57 35.22
C ASP A 797 -12.14 -39.81 36.15
N ASN A 798 -11.00 -40.28 36.69
CA ASN A 798 -10.90 -41.57 37.39
C ASN A 798 -10.43 -41.53 38.86
N SER A 799 -10.39 -40.38 39.54
CA SER A 799 -10.05 -40.38 40.97
C SER A 799 -11.27 -40.65 41.86
N LYS A 800 -11.53 -41.91 42.19
CA LYS A 800 -12.25 -42.29 43.43
C LYS A 800 -11.51 -41.65 44.62
N VAL A 801 -12.03 -40.55 45.16
CA VAL A 801 -11.52 -39.95 46.40
C VAL A 801 -11.89 -40.89 47.56
N SER A 802 -10.91 -41.61 48.08
CA SER A 802 -11.10 -42.54 49.20
C SER A 802 -11.33 -41.80 50.52
N LYS A 803 -12.38 -42.22 51.23
CA LYS A 803 -12.74 -41.80 52.60
C LYS A 803 -11.61 -42.11 53.60
N ARG A 804 -11.00 -41.08 54.22
CA ARG A 804 -10.41 -41.01 55.60
C ARG A 804 -9.48 -39.78 55.65
N THR A 805 -9.49 -38.86 56.62
CA THR A 805 -9.40 -39.06 58.09
C THR A 805 -10.06 -37.92 58.89
N LYS A 806 -10.36 -38.24 60.16
CA LYS A 806 -11.14 -37.49 61.15
C LYS A 806 -10.51 -36.16 61.63
N LYS A 807 -11.40 -35.19 61.88
CA LYS A 807 -11.43 -34.12 62.92
C LYS A 807 -10.10 -33.73 63.61
N LYS A 808 -9.73 -32.45 63.46
CA LYS A 808 -9.53 -31.54 64.62
C LYS A 808 -9.93 -30.11 64.24
N LYS A 809 -10.81 -29.53 65.06
CA LYS A 809 -11.45 -28.22 64.92
C LYS A 809 -10.44 -27.09 65.14
N SER A 810 -10.45 -26.09 64.26
CA SER A 810 -10.38 -24.67 64.66
C SER A 810 -10.97 -23.78 63.55
N LYS A 811 -12.10 -23.17 63.90
CA LYS A 811 -12.89 -22.12 63.22
C LYS A 811 -12.38 -21.57 61.88
N LEU A 812 -13.03 -21.97 60.80
CA LEU A 812 -13.50 -21.10 59.72
C LEU A 812 -14.74 -21.77 59.13
N ASN A 813 -15.82 -21.01 58.97
CA ASN A 813 -17.16 -21.48 58.57
C ASN A 813 -17.10 -22.08 57.16
N VAL A 814 -17.11 -23.41 57.08
CA VAL A 814 -17.12 -24.20 55.83
C VAL A 814 -18.25 -25.21 55.93
N ASP A 815 -19.49 -24.72 55.89
CA ASP A 815 -20.67 -25.58 55.84
C ASP A 815 -21.27 -25.71 54.42
N ASN A 816 -20.73 -25.03 53.40
CA ASN A 816 -21.19 -25.16 52.00
C ASN A 816 -20.25 -25.92 51.04
N VAL A 817 -19.16 -26.54 51.51
CA VAL A 817 -18.18 -27.22 50.61
C VAL A 817 -18.20 -28.76 50.74
N LYS A 818 -19.02 -29.32 51.64
CA LYS A 818 -19.07 -30.78 51.87
C LYS A 818 -20.12 -31.54 51.08
N GLN A 819 -21.00 -30.86 50.33
CA GLN A 819 -21.99 -31.52 49.48
C GLN A 819 -21.47 -31.78 48.04
N THR A 820 -20.49 -31.03 47.54
CA THR A 820 -20.10 -30.97 46.11
C THR A 820 -19.09 -32.01 45.63
N THR A 821 -18.64 -32.95 46.48
CA THR A 821 -17.64 -33.97 46.09
C THR A 821 -18.21 -35.37 45.85
N LYS A 822 -19.51 -35.58 46.09
CA LYS A 822 -20.17 -36.88 45.82
C LYS A 822 -20.77 -37.01 44.41
N ASP A 823 -20.88 -35.91 43.68
CA ASP A 823 -21.55 -35.86 42.36
C ASP A 823 -20.60 -35.48 41.20
N LEU A 824 -19.31 -35.85 41.27
CA LEU A 824 -18.38 -35.65 40.14
C LEU A 824 -18.81 -36.52 38.95
N ALA A 825 -19.75 -35.98 38.16
CA ALA A 825 -20.12 -36.43 36.82
C ALA A 825 -19.04 -36.01 35.82
N LYS A 826 -19.03 -36.65 34.64
CA LYS A 826 -18.05 -36.54 33.54
C LYS A 826 -17.46 -35.11 33.37
N GLY A 827 -16.23 -34.87 33.85
CA GLY A 827 -15.60 -33.55 33.84
C GLY A 827 -14.22 -33.51 34.51
N ILE A 828 -13.33 -32.59 34.10
CA ILE A 828 -12.02 -32.40 34.76
C ILE A 828 -12.19 -31.41 35.91
N ALA A 829 -11.77 -31.80 37.11
CA ALA A 829 -11.63 -30.88 38.22
C ALA A 829 -10.19 -30.35 38.32
N ILE A 830 -10.04 -29.03 38.39
CA ILE A 830 -8.79 -28.35 38.71
C ILE A 830 -8.79 -27.98 40.19
N GLN A 831 -7.67 -28.25 40.86
CA GLN A 831 -7.40 -27.78 42.22
C GLN A 831 -6.38 -26.63 42.18
N SER A 832 -6.76 -25.49 42.73
CA SER A 832 -5.92 -24.29 42.83
C SER A 832 -5.89 -23.74 44.26
N ILE A 833 -4.86 -22.97 44.60
CA ILE A 833 -4.71 -22.32 45.91
C ILE A 833 -4.45 -20.82 45.79
N ARG A 834 -5.08 -20.02 46.65
CA ARG A 834 -4.76 -18.59 46.80
C ARG A 834 -3.48 -18.43 47.63
N LEU A 835 -2.47 -17.76 47.08
CA LEU A 835 -1.15 -17.66 47.72
C LEU A 835 -1.15 -16.93 49.07
N GLU A 836 -2.04 -15.96 49.28
CA GLU A 836 -2.07 -15.15 50.50
C GLU A 836 -2.87 -15.80 51.65
N GLU A 837 -3.99 -16.45 51.32
CA GLU A 837 -4.97 -16.91 52.33
C GLU A 837 -5.03 -18.44 52.45
N LYS A 838 -4.18 -19.18 51.71
CA LYS A 838 -4.17 -20.67 51.62
C LYS A 838 -5.54 -21.31 51.36
N GLU A 839 -6.46 -20.55 50.75
CA GLU A 839 -7.78 -21.04 50.36
C GLU A 839 -7.67 -21.97 49.15
N LEU A 840 -8.29 -23.16 49.23
CA LEU A 840 -8.34 -24.13 48.14
C LEU A 840 -9.64 -23.99 47.35
N VAL A 841 -9.52 -23.82 46.04
CA VAL A 841 -10.65 -23.72 45.12
C VAL A 841 -10.62 -24.85 44.10
N PHE A 842 -11.78 -25.49 43.93
CA PHE A 842 -12.01 -26.52 42.91
C PHE A 842 -12.83 -25.92 41.76
N ILE A 843 -12.33 -26.07 40.52
CA ILE A 843 -12.97 -25.56 39.31
C ILE A 843 -13.19 -26.73 38.36
N GLU A 844 -14.44 -26.99 38.00
CA GLU A 844 -14.81 -28.03 37.05
C GLU A 844 -14.92 -27.46 35.63
N SER A 845 -14.32 -28.15 34.66
CA SER A 845 -14.38 -27.76 33.25
C SER A 845 -14.24 -28.95 32.30
N ASP A 846 -14.84 -28.83 31.12
CA ASP A 846 -14.81 -29.88 30.08
C ASP A 846 -13.46 -29.89 29.34
N ILE A 847 -12.83 -28.72 29.21
CA ILE A 847 -11.53 -28.55 28.54
C ILE A 847 -10.61 -27.60 29.31
N ILE A 848 -9.31 -27.91 29.31
CA ILE A 848 -8.27 -27.05 29.89
C ILE A 848 -7.28 -26.63 28.80
N ILE A 849 -6.97 -25.34 28.71
CA ILE A 849 -6.01 -24.78 27.75
C ILE A 849 -4.89 -24.03 28.47
N PHE A 850 -3.64 -24.42 28.20
CA PHE A 850 -2.46 -23.72 28.68
C PHE A 850 -2.14 -22.51 27.78
N ALA A 851 -2.26 -21.31 28.33
CA ALA A 851 -1.95 -20.03 27.68
C ALA A 851 -0.97 -19.18 28.52
N LEU A 852 -0.02 -19.84 29.19
CA LEU A 852 0.95 -19.23 30.13
C LEU A 852 2.07 -18.42 29.45
N GLY A 853 1.96 -18.18 28.15
CA GLY A 853 3.02 -17.63 27.30
C GLY A 853 4.01 -18.69 26.83
N VAL A 854 5.17 -18.24 26.35
CA VAL A 854 6.16 -19.10 25.70
C VAL A 854 7.54 -19.02 26.37
N VAL A 855 8.40 -19.99 26.08
CA VAL A 855 9.81 -20.04 26.49
C VAL A 855 10.68 -20.43 25.29
N SER A 856 11.82 -19.76 25.11
CA SER A 856 12.70 -19.98 23.96
C SER A 856 13.13 -21.45 23.83
N GLU A 857 13.02 -21.99 22.61
CA GLU A 857 13.40 -23.37 22.30
C GLU A 857 14.92 -23.44 22.08
N THR A 858 15.63 -23.90 23.12
CA THR A 858 17.10 -23.96 23.20
C THR A 858 17.66 -25.39 23.21
N SER A 859 16.82 -26.42 23.22
CA SER A 859 17.22 -27.83 23.39
C SER A 859 18.21 -28.30 22.33
N LEU A 860 17.98 -27.94 21.07
CA LEU A 860 18.86 -28.28 19.96
C LEU A 860 20.23 -27.61 20.09
N ALA A 861 20.25 -26.33 20.50
CA ALA A 861 21.47 -25.56 20.74
C ALA A 861 22.27 -26.12 21.94
N LYS A 862 21.58 -26.49 23.03
CA LYS A 862 22.18 -27.16 24.19
C LYS A 862 22.82 -28.48 23.82
N LYS A 863 22.11 -29.35 23.07
CA LYS A 863 22.65 -30.62 22.56
C LYS A 863 23.84 -30.42 21.63
N ALA A 864 23.91 -29.28 20.95
CA ALA A 864 25.04 -28.89 20.10
C ALA A 864 26.18 -28.20 20.87
N ASN A 865 26.11 -28.09 22.20
CA ASN A 865 27.06 -27.34 23.03
C ASN A 865 27.24 -25.87 22.57
N LEU A 866 26.14 -25.20 22.21
CA LEU A 866 26.12 -23.74 22.02
C LEU A 866 25.76 -23.05 23.33
N GLU A 867 26.25 -21.82 23.52
CA GLU A 867 25.93 -21.04 24.71
C GLU A 867 24.43 -20.70 24.75
N THR A 868 23.78 -21.02 25.88
CA THR A 868 22.37 -20.74 26.11
C THR A 868 22.12 -20.26 27.53
N LYS A 869 21.27 -19.24 27.70
CA LYS A 869 20.78 -18.73 28.98
C LYS A 869 19.25 -18.78 29.01
N LYS A 870 18.56 -17.63 28.91
CA LYS A 870 17.10 -17.55 28.67
C LYS A 870 16.77 -17.88 27.21
N GLY A 871 17.72 -17.67 26.29
CA GLY A 871 17.68 -18.08 24.88
C GLY A 871 19.06 -18.56 24.39
N ILE A 872 19.19 -18.81 23.08
CA ILE A 872 20.48 -19.03 22.41
C ILE A 872 21.24 -17.71 22.42
N VAL A 873 22.40 -17.67 23.07
CA VAL A 873 23.18 -16.43 23.20
C VAL A 873 23.76 -16.07 21.84
N VAL A 874 23.46 -14.86 21.38
CA VAL A 874 23.98 -14.32 20.11
C VAL A 874 24.62 -12.96 20.31
N ASN A 875 25.59 -12.65 19.46
CA ASN A 875 26.13 -11.30 19.35
C ASN A 875 25.24 -10.41 18.44
N ASN A 876 25.66 -9.18 18.22
CA ASN A 876 24.97 -8.20 17.38
C ASN A 876 24.94 -8.57 15.86
N LYS A 877 25.62 -9.66 15.46
CA LYS A 877 25.57 -10.25 14.12
C LYS A 877 24.63 -11.47 14.05
N MET A 878 23.87 -11.73 15.11
CA MET A 878 23.06 -12.94 15.29
C MET A 878 23.87 -14.24 15.26
N GLN A 879 25.18 -14.15 15.46
CA GLN A 879 26.10 -15.29 15.47
C GLN A 879 26.12 -15.90 16.87
N THR A 880 26.09 -17.23 16.94
CA THR A 880 26.20 -17.98 18.21
C THR A 880 27.67 -18.16 18.62
N SER A 881 27.91 -18.96 19.67
CA SER A 881 29.26 -19.40 20.05
C SER A 881 29.95 -20.28 18.98
N ASP A 882 29.28 -20.64 17.88
CA ASP A 882 29.89 -21.21 16.68
C ASP A 882 29.82 -20.22 15.50
N PRO A 883 30.94 -19.91 14.82
CA PRO A 883 30.96 -18.93 13.73
C PRO A 883 30.23 -19.37 12.45
N ASN A 884 29.81 -20.63 12.36
CA ASN A 884 29.02 -21.15 11.24
C ASN A 884 27.54 -21.36 11.60
N ILE A 885 27.15 -21.04 12.84
CA ILE A 885 25.78 -21.16 13.31
C ILE A 885 25.27 -19.81 13.79
N PHE A 886 24.19 -19.35 13.18
CA PHE A 886 23.45 -18.16 13.55
C PHE A 886 22.15 -18.55 14.23
N ALA A 887 21.54 -17.65 14.98
CA ALA A 887 20.20 -17.85 15.52
C ALA A 887 19.38 -16.56 15.42
N CYS A 888 18.07 -16.67 15.19
CA CYS A 888 17.17 -15.52 15.06
C CYS A 888 15.76 -15.86 15.55
N GLY A 889 14.93 -14.84 15.81
CA GLY A 889 13.58 -15.06 16.32
C GLY A 889 13.51 -15.34 17.81
N ASP A 890 12.36 -15.86 18.26
CA ASP A 890 12.05 -16.03 19.69
C ASP A 890 13.00 -16.98 20.43
N CYS A 891 13.89 -17.71 19.75
CA CYS A 891 14.85 -18.61 20.38
C CYS A 891 16.09 -17.89 20.93
N ILE A 892 16.33 -16.62 20.60
CA ILE A 892 17.61 -15.95 20.90
C ILE A 892 17.60 -15.14 22.19
N GLU A 893 18.79 -14.94 22.74
CA GLU A 893 19.07 -13.92 23.75
C GLU A 893 20.17 -12.99 23.22
N TYR A 894 19.89 -11.68 23.21
CA TYR A 894 20.80 -10.64 22.75
C TYR A 894 20.91 -9.54 23.82
N ASN A 895 22.14 -9.22 24.26
CA ASN A 895 22.41 -8.24 25.32
C ASN A 895 21.53 -8.42 26.58
N PHE A 896 21.41 -9.66 27.07
CA PHE A 896 20.56 -10.05 28.22
C PHE A 896 19.04 -9.96 27.99
N TYR A 897 18.61 -9.44 26.84
CA TYR A 897 17.22 -9.38 26.44
C TYR A 897 16.80 -10.61 25.64
N ASN A 898 15.59 -11.09 25.91
CA ASN A 898 14.98 -12.23 25.25
C ASN A 898 13.59 -11.81 24.77
N ASP A 899 13.58 -10.98 23.74
CA ASP A 899 12.36 -10.46 23.14
C ASP A 899 11.66 -11.54 22.33
N ARG A 900 10.34 -11.58 22.42
CA ARG A 900 9.51 -12.60 21.75
C ARG A 900 8.35 -11.94 21.02
N SER A 901 8.70 -10.91 20.25
CA SER A 901 7.78 -10.14 19.43
C SER A 901 7.97 -10.48 17.96
N TRP A 902 6.90 -10.34 17.19
CA TRP A 902 6.92 -10.65 15.76
C TRP A 902 7.90 -9.75 15.00
N GLN A 903 7.95 -8.45 15.32
CA GLN A 903 8.89 -7.49 14.73
C GLN A 903 10.35 -7.89 15.01
N HIS A 904 10.65 -8.23 16.26
CA HIS A 904 11.97 -8.72 16.66
C HIS A 904 12.39 -9.95 15.85
N ALA A 905 11.47 -10.89 15.64
CA ALA A 905 11.77 -12.10 14.90
C ALA A 905 12.11 -11.83 13.43
N ILE A 906 11.39 -10.92 12.78
CA ILE A 906 11.69 -10.53 11.39
C ILE A 906 13.05 -9.87 11.28
N GLU A 907 13.32 -8.86 12.11
CA GLU A 907 14.55 -8.06 12.03
C GLU A 907 15.79 -8.93 12.28
N THR A 908 15.75 -9.76 13.32
CA THR A 908 16.85 -10.68 13.63
C THR A 908 17.04 -11.74 12.55
N GLY A 909 15.96 -12.17 11.90
CA GLY A 909 16.01 -13.07 10.73
C GLY A 909 16.80 -12.47 9.57
N GLU A 910 16.55 -11.21 9.24
CA GLU A 910 17.30 -10.54 8.18
C GLU A 910 18.78 -10.35 8.54
N VAL A 911 19.07 -9.98 9.79
CA VAL A 911 20.45 -9.81 10.25
C VAL A 911 21.21 -11.13 10.18
N ALA A 912 20.63 -12.23 10.67
CA ALA A 912 21.22 -13.56 10.58
C ALA A 912 21.50 -13.98 9.12
N ALA A 913 20.57 -13.70 8.20
CA ALA A 913 20.75 -13.97 6.77
C ALA A 913 21.93 -13.20 6.14
N ARG A 914 22.08 -11.92 6.47
CA ARG A 914 23.19 -11.08 5.98
C ARG A 914 24.55 -11.65 6.38
N PHE A 915 24.72 -11.98 7.66
CA PHE A 915 26.00 -12.50 8.16
C PHE A 915 26.24 -13.96 7.81
N ALA A 916 25.19 -14.78 7.64
CA ALA A 916 25.32 -16.14 7.11
C ALA A 916 25.90 -16.17 5.69
N LEU A 917 25.63 -15.16 4.86
CA LEU A 917 26.24 -15.00 3.53
C LEU A 917 27.64 -14.35 3.58
N ASN A 918 28.30 -14.36 4.73
CA ASN A 918 29.64 -13.79 4.98
C ASN A 918 29.75 -12.30 4.62
N ARG A 919 28.65 -11.55 4.75
CA ARG A 919 28.66 -10.10 4.59
C ARG A 919 29.11 -9.46 5.90
N ASN A 920 30.28 -8.82 5.91
CA ASN A 920 30.71 -7.97 7.01
C ASN A 920 30.01 -6.60 6.87
N HIS A 921 28.73 -6.56 7.25
CA HIS A 921 27.93 -5.33 7.23
C HIS A 921 28.08 -4.55 8.55
N PRO A 922 28.20 -3.21 8.55
CA PRO A 922 28.21 -2.43 9.79
C PRO A 922 26.85 -2.36 10.50
N SER A 923 25.76 -2.76 9.82
CA SER A 923 24.42 -2.86 10.43
C SER A 923 24.34 -4.11 11.30
N THR A 924 24.89 -4.01 12.50
CA THR A 924 24.63 -4.98 13.55
C THR A 924 23.23 -4.72 14.12
N TYR A 925 22.57 -5.77 14.65
CA TYR A 925 21.25 -5.64 15.24
C TYR A 925 21.28 -4.64 16.41
N ILE A 926 20.39 -3.65 16.37
CA ILE A 926 20.13 -2.71 17.46
C ILE A 926 18.74 -3.01 17.98
N ARG A 927 18.64 -3.27 19.29
CA ARG A 927 17.38 -3.63 19.93
C ARG A 927 16.47 -2.41 20.03
N MET A 928 15.33 -2.44 19.36
CA MET A 928 14.20 -1.54 19.62
C MET A 928 13.31 -2.13 20.71
N VAL A 929 12.67 -1.30 21.56
CA VAL A 929 11.65 -1.77 22.50
C VAL A 929 10.40 -2.12 21.70
N PRO A 930 10.01 -3.40 21.61
CA PRO A 930 8.92 -3.80 20.74
C PRO A 930 7.56 -3.38 21.32
N PRO A 931 6.67 -2.77 20.53
CA PRO A 931 5.32 -2.45 21.00
C PRO A 931 4.53 -3.73 21.26
N TYR A 932 3.68 -3.67 22.28
CA TYR A 932 2.69 -4.68 22.62
C TYR A 932 1.31 -4.21 22.18
N SER A 933 0.57 -5.04 21.44
CA SER A 933 -0.78 -4.71 20.99
C SER A 933 -1.60 -5.99 20.84
N ILE A 934 -2.76 -6.01 21.50
CA ILE A 934 -3.78 -7.06 21.33
C ILE A 934 -5.16 -6.44 21.17
N ILE A 935 -6.06 -7.19 20.53
CA ILE A 935 -7.48 -6.85 20.46
C ILE A 935 -8.24 -8.02 21.08
N ALA A 936 -8.85 -7.78 22.23
CA ALA A 936 -9.64 -8.79 22.93
C ALA A 936 -10.88 -8.12 23.53
N PHE A 937 -12.00 -8.84 23.56
CA PHE A 937 -13.25 -8.36 24.16
C PHE A 937 -13.82 -7.08 23.51
N GLY A 938 -13.40 -6.78 22.27
CA GLY A 938 -13.79 -5.57 21.54
C GLY A 938 -13.07 -4.30 22.01
N ILE A 939 -11.87 -4.43 22.61
CA ILE A 939 -11.02 -3.30 23.02
C ILE A 939 -9.57 -3.53 22.58
N HIS A 940 -8.86 -2.45 22.22
CA HIS A 940 -7.42 -2.50 22.00
C HIS A 940 -6.70 -2.34 23.33
N ILE A 941 -5.76 -3.24 23.62
CA ILE A 941 -4.84 -3.14 24.75
C ILE A 941 -3.45 -2.96 24.15
N PHE A 942 -2.86 -1.78 24.36
CA PHE A 942 -1.61 -1.35 23.77
C PHE A 942 -0.64 -0.89 24.84
N SER A 943 0.63 -1.25 24.71
CA SER A 943 1.70 -0.67 25.53
C SER A 943 3.05 -0.68 24.82
N THR A 944 3.88 0.33 25.04
CA THR A 944 5.22 0.42 24.42
C THR A 944 6.16 1.31 25.24
N GLY A 945 7.47 1.21 25.00
CA GLY A 945 8.49 2.01 25.68
C GLY A 945 8.81 1.53 27.10
N LYS A 946 9.38 2.43 27.92
CA LYS A 946 9.71 2.15 29.32
C LYS A 946 8.45 2.24 30.17
N ILE A 947 7.96 1.08 30.57
CA ILE A 947 6.78 0.93 31.43
C ILE A 947 7.29 0.26 32.70
N SER A 948 7.56 1.07 33.71
CA SER A 948 8.11 0.65 35.00
C SER A 948 7.04 0.73 36.09
N ASN A 949 7.06 -0.20 37.04
CA ASN A 949 6.31 -0.06 38.30
C ASN A 949 7.08 0.78 39.34
N GLU A 950 8.33 1.13 39.06
CA GLU A 950 9.14 2.06 39.86
C GLU A 950 8.87 3.49 39.37
N LYS A 951 8.78 4.42 40.33
CA LYS A 951 8.36 5.84 40.22
C LYS A 951 8.92 6.56 38.98
N LEU A 952 8.28 6.38 37.84
CA LEU A 952 8.39 7.28 36.69
C LEU A 952 7.26 8.29 36.80
N GLU A 953 7.56 9.57 36.58
CA GLU A 953 6.51 10.56 36.42
C GLU A 953 5.59 10.16 35.26
N SER A 954 4.29 10.35 35.45
CA SER A 954 3.31 9.91 34.47
C SER A 954 2.02 10.70 34.54
N VAL A 955 1.35 10.82 33.40
CA VAL A 955 -0.01 11.36 33.31
C VAL A 955 -0.96 10.21 33.05
N MET A 956 -2.00 10.12 33.86
CA MET A 956 -2.99 9.06 33.82
C MET A 956 -4.38 9.61 33.57
N LEU A 957 -5.08 9.00 32.62
CA LEU A 957 -6.43 9.37 32.20
C LEU A 957 -7.32 8.13 32.17
N LYS A 958 -8.53 8.29 32.72
CA LYS A 958 -9.48 7.20 32.86
C LYS A 958 -10.89 7.72 32.60
N SER A 959 -11.65 6.98 31.81
CA SER A 959 -13.08 7.25 31.58
C SER A 959 -13.90 7.05 32.85
N ASP A 960 -15.01 7.79 33.02
CA ASP A 960 -15.89 7.65 34.20
C ASP A 960 -16.50 6.23 34.30
N ASN A 961 -16.82 5.61 33.17
CA ASN A 961 -17.28 4.22 33.13
C ASN A 961 -16.17 3.19 33.52
N GLY A 962 -14.92 3.65 33.63
CA GLY A 962 -13.74 2.88 34.02
C GLY A 962 -13.25 1.84 33.01
N MET A 963 -13.62 1.97 31.72
CA MET A 963 -13.33 1.02 30.64
C MET A 963 -12.26 1.50 29.66
N GLU A 964 -11.97 2.80 29.60
CA GLU A 964 -10.84 3.36 28.84
C GLU A 964 -9.73 3.87 29.76
N TYR A 965 -8.50 3.75 29.28
CA TYR A 965 -7.30 4.08 30.06
C TYR A 965 -6.17 4.57 29.14
N LEU A 966 -5.58 5.72 29.47
CA LEU A 966 -4.31 6.16 28.91
C LEU A 966 -3.34 6.47 30.05
N ARG A 967 -2.12 5.96 29.97
CA ARG A 967 -1.01 6.43 30.80
C ARG A 967 0.20 6.72 29.92
N LEU A 968 0.81 7.87 30.10
CA LEU A 968 2.07 8.26 29.47
C LEU A 968 3.13 8.37 30.55
N PHE A 969 4.29 7.79 30.30
CA PHE A 969 5.45 7.82 31.20
C PHE A 969 6.48 8.80 30.66
N PHE A 970 7.15 9.52 31.55
CA PHE A 970 8.15 10.52 31.18
C PHE A 970 9.53 10.18 31.73
N GLU A 971 10.54 10.68 31.04
CA GLU A 971 11.91 10.81 31.53
C GLU A 971 12.35 12.25 31.32
N TYR A 972 13.22 12.74 32.20
CA TYR A 972 13.78 14.08 32.08
C TYR A 972 15.09 14.03 31.30
N GLU A 973 15.18 14.84 30.25
CA GLU A 973 16.43 15.19 29.59
C GLU A 973 16.54 16.71 29.57
N GLU A 974 17.66 17.27 30.03
CA GLU A 974 17.92 18.72 30.04
C GLU A 974 16.79 19.56 30.70
N ASN A 975 16.17 19.04 31.77
CA ASN A 975 15.02 19.63 32.46
C ASN A 975 13.69 19.68 31.67
N GLU A 976 13.60 19.02 30.50
CA GLU A 976 12.34 18.82 29.79
C GLU A 976 11.80 17.39 29.99
N ALA A 977 10.49 17.26 30.26
CA ALA A 977 9.82 15.98 30.37
C ALA A 977 9.52 15.40 28.97
N ILE A 978 10.14 14.26 28.65
CA ILE A 978 10.04 13.56 27.37
C ILE A 978 9.26 12.26 27.56
N ILE A 979 8.33 11.95 26.64
CA ILE A 979 7.56 10.71 26.70
C ILE A 979 8.47 9.50 26.43
N SER A 980 8.64 8.63 27.42
CA SER A 980 9.51 7.45 27.39
C SER A 980 8.73 6.13 27.26
N GLY A 981 7.43 6.15 27.55
CA GLY A 981 6.55 4.99 27.50
C GLY A 981 5.07 5.34 27.49
N GLY A 982 4.22 4.37 27.16
CA GLY A 982 2.78 4.58 27.21
C GLY A 982 1.96 3.28 27.25
N ILE A 983 0.80 3.34 27.92
CA ILE A 983 -0.23 2.30 27.98
C ILE A 983 -1.54 2.91 27.48
N TYR A 984 -2.22 2.24 26.55
CA TYR A 984 -3.55 2.62 26.09
C TYR A 984 -4.50 1.42 26.09
N ILE A 985 -5.70 1.61 26.65
CA ILE A 985 -6.82 0.68 26.60
C ILE A 985 -8.02 1.46 26.07
N GLY A 986 -8.48 1.12 24.87
CA GLY A 986 -9.59 1.81 24.23
C GLY A 986 -9.78 1.40 22.76
N ASN A 987 -10.66 2.08 22.04
CA ASN A 987 -10.98 1.74 20.64
C ASN A 987 -10.43 2.71 19.60
N ASN A 988 -9.76 3.78 20.03
CA ASN A 988 -9.25 4.77 19.11
C ASN A 988 -7.80 4.45 18.68
N ILE A 989 -7.68 3.94 17.47
CA ILE A 989 -6.39 3.57 16.89
C ILE A 989 -5.43 4.75 16.72
N ASN A 990 -5.94 5.99 16.59
CA ASN A 990 -5.11 7.17 16.42
C ASN A 990 -4.26 7.44 17.67
N VAL A 991 -4.78 7.14 18.86
CA VAL A 991 -4.01 7.27 20.12
C VAL A 991 -2.80 6.36 20.12
N ILE A 992 -2.97 5.12 19.65
CA ILE A 992 -1.86 4.16 19.54
C ILE A 992 -0.80 4.69 18.57
N VAL A 993 -1.22 5.29 17.45
CA VAL A 993 -0.32 5.90 16.48
C VAL A 993 0.43 7.08 17.10
N ASP A 994 -0.25 7.93 17.86
CA ASP A 994 0.35 9.12 18.44
C ASP A 994 1.29 8.80 19.61
N ILE A 995 0.95 7.84 20.50
CA ILE A 995 1.88 7.35 21.54
C ILE A 995 3.18 6.84 20.90
N LYS A 996 3.06 6.06 19.82
CA LYS A 996 4.24 5.57 19.08
C LYS A 996 5.05 6.74 18.55
N LYS A 997 4.42 7.71 17.89
CA LYS A 997 5.09 8.91 17.37
C LYS A 997 5.82 9.65 18.49
N PHE A 998 5.18 9.94 19.62
CA PHE A 998 5.75 10.73 20.72
C PHE A 998 6.97 10.07 21.36
N ILE A 999 6.92 8.76 21.61
CA ILE A 999 8.06 8.00 22.16
C ILE A 999 9.23 7.98 21.16
N ILE A 1000 8.91 7.90 19.87
CA ILE A 1000 9.86 7.86 18.76
C ILE A 1000 10.54 9.22 18.57
N SER A 1001 9.77 10.31 18.56
CA SER A 1001 10.23 11.68 18.31
C SER A 1001 10.83 12.34 19.54
N ARG A 1002 10.77 11.67 20.71
CA ARG A 1002 11.18 12.22 22.00
C ARG A 1002 10.54 13.58 22.27
N GLU A 1003 9.25 13.73 21.92
CA GLU A 1003 8.56 15.02 21.96
C GLU A 1003 8.38 15.53 23.40
N PRO A 1004 8.65 16.83 23.67
CA PRO A 1004 8.42 17.43 24.99
C PRO A 1004 6.93 17.41 25.38
N PHE A 1005 6.65 17.10 26.65
CA PHE A 1005 5.29 16.96 27.19
C PHE A 1005 4.43 18.22 26.99
N LYS A 1006 5.00 19.41 27.21
CA LYS A 1006 4.30 20.70 27.12
C LYS A 1006 3.73 20.98 25.72
N ARG A 1007 4.38 20.49 24.66
CA ARG A 1007 3.93 20.63 23.27
C ARG A 1007 2.86 19.60 22.90
N THR A 1008 2.98 18.41 23.49
CA THR A 1008 2.09 17.27 23.29
C THR A 1008 0.74 17.43 24.00
N ILE A 1009 0.71 18.11 25.17
CA ILE A 1009 -0.51 18.24 25.97
C ILE A 1009 -1.62 19.01 25.25
N LYS A 1010 -1.31 20.05 24.45
CA LYS A 1010 -2.31 20.76 23.62
C LYS A 1010 -2.99 19.84 22.59
N ARG A 1011 -2.23 18.92 21.98
CA ARG A 1011 -2.74 17.94 21.02
C ARG A 1011 -3.57 16.85 21.69
N LEU A 1012 -3.12 16.35 22.83
CA LEU A 1012 -3.88 15.41 23.65
C LEU A 1012 -5.18 16.07 24.16
N VAL A 1013 -5.13 17.32 24.61
CA VAL A 1013 -6.31 18.09 25.05
C VAL A 1013 -7.34 18.23 23.94
N ASN A 1014 -6.96 18.55 22.70
CA ASN A 1014 -7.88 18.57 21.55
C ASN A 1014 -8.48 17.18 21.24
N TYR A 1015 -7.67 16.12 21.38
CA TYR A 1015 -8.14 14.73 21.28
C TYR A 1015 -9.15 14.38 22.40
N TYR A 1016 -8.94 14.89 23.62
CA TYR A 1016 -9.83 14.69 24.78
C TYR A 1016 -11.08 15.57 24.76
N TYR A 1017 -11.04 16.75 24.14
CA TYR A 1017 -12.20 17.63 23.97
C TYR A 1017 -13.27 16.97 23.08
N GLN A 1018 -12.85 16.17 22.10
CA GLN A 1018 -13.75 15.35 21.26
C GLN A 1018 -14.41 14.20 22.03
N LEU A 1019 -13.78 13.64 23.08
CA LEU A 1019 -14.35 12.57 23.92
C LEU A 1019 -15.30 13.11 25.00
N ARG A 1020 -15.12 14.36 25.45
CA ARG A 1020 -15.98 15.04 26.45
C ARG A 1020 -17.45 15.15 26.07
N GLN A 1021 -17.79 15.05 24.78
CA GLN A 1021 -19.19 15.13 24.34
C GLN A 1021 -19.97 13.82 24.55
N ASN A 1022 -19.30 12.69 24.73
CA ASN A 1022 -19.97 11.38 24.83
C ASN A 1022 -19.91 10.72 26.21
N GLU A 1023 -18.98 11.08 27.10
CA GLU A 1023 -18.99 10.66 28.50
C GLU A 1023 -17.99 11.54 29.28
N LYS A 1024 -18.37 12.02 30.47
CA LYS A 1024 -17.46 12.76 31.35
C LYS A 1024 -16.27 11.84 31.70
N MET A 1025 -15.03 12.36 31.68
CA MET A 1025 -13.82 11.63 32.11
C MET A 1025 -13.11 12.43 33.20
N LYS A 1026 -12.48 11.74 34.16
CA LYS A 1026 -11.70 12.35 35.26
C LYS A 1026 -10.19 12.28 35.01
N PHE A 1027 -9.51 13.39 35.27
CA PHE A 1027 -8.05 13.48 35.30
C PHE A 1027 -7.54 13.12 36.70
N SER A 1028 -6.41 12.40 36.78
CA SER A 1028 -5.70 12.16 38.04
C SER A 1028 -4.20 12.16 37.78
N PHE A 1029 -3.48 13.03 38.45
CA PHE A 1029 -2.01 13.10 38.44
C PHE A 1029 -1.45 12.31 39.64
N ASP A 1030 -0.29 11.66 39.48
CA ASP A 1030 0.41 11.09 40.64
C ASP A 1030 0.95 12.22 41.53
N ASN A 1031 0.97 12.00 42.85
CA ASN A 1031 1.07 13.01 43.94
C ASN A 1031 2.34 13.91 43.96
N GLU A 1032 3.24 13.87 42.98
CA GLU A 1032 4.37 14.81 42.85
C GLU A 1032 4.22 15.78 41.66
N SER A 1033 3.12 15.72 40.89
CA SER A 1033 2.90 16.51 39.66
C SER A 1033 1.95 17.72 39.81
N GLN A 1034 1.88 18.33 41.00
CA GLN A 1034 1.01 19.50 41.28
C GLN A 1034 1.25 20.73 40.37
N ASN A 1035 2.36 20.78 39.62
CA ASN A 1035 2.66 21.89 38.70
C ASN A 1035 1.86 21.89 37.38
N TYR A 1036 1.18 20.80 37.02
CA TYR A 1036 0.50 20.69 35.71
C TYR A 1036 -1.02 20.89 35.75
N GLU A 1037 -1.65 20.89 36.92
CA GLU A 1037 -3.09 21.20 37.05
C GLU A 1037 -3.40 22.64 36.59
N ASN A 1038 -2.53 23.60 36.93
CA ASN A 1038 -2.68 25.01 36.55
C ASN A 1038 -2.62 25.26 35.03
N LEU A 1039 -1.97 24.38 34.25
CA LEU A 1039 -1.91 24.50 32.79
C LEU A 1039 -3.17 23.98 32.08
N LEU A 1040 -4.02 23.22 32.78
CA LEU A 1040 -5.22 22.58 32.23
C LEU A 1040 -6.52 23.19 32.78
N SER A 1041 -6.48 23.78 33.98
CA SER A 1041 -7.56 24.63 34.49
C SER A 1041 -7.41 26.03 33.91
N GLY A 1042 -8.14 26.35 32.83
CA GLY A 1042 -8.12 27.66 32.16
C GLY A 1042 -8.68 28.84 32.98
N ASN A 1043 -8.35 28.97 34.27
CA ASN A 1043 -8.91 29.95 35.19
C ASN A 1043 -7.94 31.04 35.68
N SER A 1044 -6.75 31.19 35.08
CA SER A 1044 -5.75 32.15 35.59
C SER A 1044 -5.57 33.44 34.77
N ILE A 1045 -6.49 33.82 33.88
CA ILE A 1045 -6.38 35.08 33.11
C ILE A 1045 -7.38 36.16 33.57
N LEU A 1046 -8.29 35.88 34.50
CA LEU A 1046 -9.37 36.83 34.86
C LEU A 1046 -9.37 37.42 36.27
N ASN A 1047 -8.27 37.37 37.04
CA ASN A 1047 -8.23 38.10 38.32
C ASN A 1047 -6.82 38.54 38.71
N GLN A 1048 -6.46 39.77 38.35
CA GLN A 1048 -5.69 40.68 39.20
C GLN A 1048 -5.70 42.09 38.59
N SER A 1049 -6.75 42.86 38.92
CA SER A 1049 -6.73 44.31 38.86
C SER A 1049 -6.14 44.85 40.16
N ASN A 1050 -4.92 45.39 40.10
CA ASN A 1050 -4.47 46.64 40.76
C ASN A 1050 -2.93 46.67 40.90
N VAL A 1051 -2.30 47.57 40.14
CA VAL A 1051 -1.36 48.63 40.55
C VAL A 1051 -0.41 48.98 39.39
N ASN A 1052 -0.74 50.11 38.75
CA ASN A 1052 0.08 51.17 38.15
C ASN A 1052 1.33 50.88 37.27
N ASN A 1053 1.21 51.40 36.04
CA ASN A 1053 2.16 52.24 35.28
C ASN A 1053 3.54 51.68 34.93
N ASN A 1054 3.71 51.21 33.69
CA ASN A 1054 4.22 52.04 32.57
C ASN A 1054 4.69 51.18 31.39
N SER A 1055 4.68 51.81 30.22
CA SER A 1055 5.31 51.43 28.94
C SER A 1055 4.50 50.52 28.00
N SER A 1056 3.95 51.24 27.03
CA SER A 1056 3.41 50.84 25.73
C SER A 1056 4.21 49.77 24.97
N THR A 1057 3.52 48.76 24.45
CA THR A 1057 3.66 48.30 23.05
C THR A 1057 2.39 47.56 22.65
N ASN A 1058 1.78 48.01 21.55
CA ASN A 1058 0.55 47.47 20.98
C ASN A 1058 0.77 46.04 20.44
N LEU A 1059 0.05 45.05 21.01
CA LEU A 1059 -0.25 43.78 20.36
C LEU A 1059 -1.63 43.89 19.71
N THR A 1060 -1.67 43.88 18.38
CA THR A 1060 -2.90 43.63 17.63
C THR A 1060 -3.28 42.16 17.81
N THR A 1061 -4.43 41.91 18.43
CA THR A 1061 -5.04 40.58 18.60
C THR A 1061 -5.83 40.18 17.36
N ASP A 1062 -5.54 39.00 16.81
CA ASP A 1062 -6.21 38.39 15.65
C ASP A 1062 -7.69 38.09 15.92
N THR A 1063 -8.57 38.72 15.15
CA THR A 1063 -10.04 38.56 15.20
C THR A 1063 -10.54 37.29 14.50
N GLU A 1064 -9.71 36.63 13.68
CA GLU A 1064 -10.02 35.37 13.00
C GLU A 1064 -10.08 34.17 13.96
N THR A 1065 -9.24 34.18 15.01
CA THR A 1065 -9.16 33.06 15.95
C THR A 1065 -10.43 32.87 16.79
N ASP A 1066 -11.14 33.95 17.13
CA ASP A 1066 -12.36 33.89 17.94
C ASP A 1066 -13.56 33.31 17.16
N SER A 1067 -13.66 33.56 15.86
CA SER A 1067 -14.81 33.07 15.07
C SER A 1067 -14.71 31.58 14.76
N GLN A 1068 -13.49 31.05 14.56
CA GLN A 1068 -13.25 29.61 14.41
C GLN A 1068 -13.45 28.85 15.73
N LEU A 1069 -13.07 29.44 16.87
CA LEU A 1069 -13.35 28.87 18.20
C LEU A 1069 -14.86 28.72 18.43
N ILE A 1070 -15.65 29.75 18.09
CA ILE A 1070 -17.12 29.72 18.21
C ILE A 1070 -17.75 28.68 17.27
N LEU A 1071 -17.24 28.51 16.05
CA LEU A 1071 -17.72 27.48 15.12
C LEU A 1071 -17.51 26.07 15.66
N VAL A 1072 -16.30 25.80 16.16
CA VAL A 1072 -15.95 24.49 16.72
C VAL A 1072 -16.79 24.15 17.96
N ASP A 1073 -17.16 25.16 18.75
CA ASP A 1073 -18.08 25.01 19.88
C ASP A 1073 -19.54 24.76 19.42
N LEU A 1074 -20.00 25.43 18.36
CA LEU A 1074 -21.37 25.30 17.84
C LEU A 1074 -21.62 24.00 17.08
N PHE A 1075 -20.64 23.59 16.25
CA PHE A 1075 -20.74 22.43 15.38
C PHE A 1075 -19.47 21.56 15.54
N PRO A 1076 -19.35 20.80 16.64
CA PRO A 1076 -18.18 19.97 16.94
C PRO A 1076 -17.97 18.78 15.99
N ASN A 1077 -19.02 18.33 15.31
CA ASN A 1077 -18.99 17.23 14.36
C ASN A 1077 -20.13 17.35 13.34
N ILE A 1078 -20.08 16.53 12.29
CA ILE A 1078 -21.06 16.58 11.23
C ILE A 1078 -22.49 16.28 11.73
N LYS A 1079 -22.65 15.43 12.75
CA LYS A 1079 -23.99 15.14 13.31
C LYS A 1079 -24.59 16.37 13.98
N SER A 1080 -23.80 17.12 14.76
CA SER A 1080 -24.26 18.37 15.37
C SER A 1080 -24.66 19.43 14.32
N LEU A 1081 -23.97 19.44 13.18
CA LEU A 1081 -24.28 20.33 12.07
C LEU A 1081 -25.56 19.92 11.33
N ILE A 1082 -25.75 18.62 11.10
CA ILE A 1082 -26.89 18.04 10.39
C ILE A 1082 -28.20 18.15 11.18
N ILE A 1083 -28.14 18.13 12.52
CA ILE A 1083 -29.32 18.31 13.39
C ILE A 1083 -29.86 19.75 13.31
N SER A 1084 -29.00 20.73 13.02
CA SER A 1084 -29.42 22.11 12.83
C SER A 1084 -30.01 22.31 11.43
N SER A 1085 -31.27 22.76 11.34
CA SER A 1085 -31.93 23.04 10.04
C SER A 1085 -31.18 24.08 9.21
N LYS A 1086 -30.60 25.11 9.84
CA LYS A 1086 -29.73 26.08 9.19
C LYS A 1086 -28.33 25.54 8.91
N GLY A 1087 -27.77 24.73 9.83
CA GLY A 1087 -26.47 24.09 9.67
C GLY A 1087 -26.42 23.12 8.49
N ILE A 1088 -27.42 22.25 8.36
CA ILE A 1088 -27.55 21.32 7.24
C ILE A 1088 -27.80 22.04 5.92
N GLN A 1089 -28.55 23.14 5.91
CA GLN A 1089 -28.80 23.92 4.69
C GLN A 1089 -27.51 24.61 4.21
N ALA A 1090 -26.76 25.24 5.12
CA ALA A 1090 -25.47 25.84 4.79
C ALA A 1090 -24.44 24.79 4.34
N PHE A 1091 -24.43 23.62 4.98
CA PHE A 1091 -23.54 22.52 4.61
C PHE A 1091 -23.93 21.91 3.26
N LYS A 1092 -25.22 21.76 2.99
CA LYS A 1092 -25.71 21.30 1.67
C LYS A 1092 -25.32 22.28 0.57
N GLN A 1093 -25.55 23.57 0.77
CA GLN A 1093 -25.10 24.60 -0.19
C GLN A 1093 -23.59 24.60 -0.37
N PHE A 1094 -22.82 24.31 0.68
CA PHE A 1094 -21.36 24.15 0.58
C PHE A 1094 -21.01 22.96 -0.32
N LEU A 1095 -21.63 21.80 -0.12
CA LEU A 1095 -21.41 20.61 -0.93
C LEU A 1095 -21.88 20.76 -2.39
N GLU A 1096 -22.97 21.49 -2.64
CA GLU A 1096 -23.45 21.83 -3.99
C GLU A 1096 -22.42 22.66 -4.77
N ALA A 1097 -21.72 23.57 -4.10
CA ALA A 1097 -20.64 24.34 -4.71
C ALA A 1097 -19.39 23.48 -5.02
N GLU A 1098 -19.24 22.35 -4.33
CA GLU A 1098 -18.17 21.37 -4.56
C GLU A 1098 -18.63 20.18 -5.44
N TYR A 1099 -19.84 20.23 -6.00
CA TYR A 1099 -20.45 19.13 -6.78
C TYR A 1099 -20.41 17.77 -6.05
N SER A 1100 -20.76 17.77 -4.76
CA SER A 1100 -20.70 16.60 -3.87
C SER A 1100 -21.92 16.44 -2.96
N GLU A 1101 -23.02 17.12 -3.27
CA GLU A 1101 -24.24 17.16 -2.46
C GLU A 1101 -24.98 15.82 -2.40
N GLU A 1102 -24.73 14.90 -3.33
CA GLU A 1102 -25.31 13.56 -3.34
C GLU A 1102 -25.07 12.80 -2.04
N ASN A 1103 -23.93 13.06 -1.39
CA ASN A 1103 -23.53 12.41 -0.14
C ASN A 1103 -24.44 12.80 1.03
N ILE A 1104 -24.79 14.08 1.17
CA ILE A 1104 -25.67 14.54 2.25
C ILE A 1104 -27.15 14.25 1.94
N GLU A 1105 -27.55 14.31 0.68
CA GLU A 1105 -28.91 13.96 0.26
C GLU A 1105 -29.20 12.48 0.50
N PHE A 1106 -28.28 11.59 0.11
CA PHE A 1106 -28.37 10.16 0.40
C PHE A 1106 -28.49 9.90 1.90
N TRP A 1107 -27.66 10.55 2.72
CA TRP A 1107 -27.67 10.36 4.17
C TRP A 1107 -29.05 10.72 4.77
N ASN A 1108 -29.65 11.83 4.32
CA ASN A 1108 -30.97 12.27 4.75
C ASN A 1108 -32.10 11.33 4.28
N GLU A 1109 -32.09 10.90 3.02
CA GLU A 1109 -33.10 9.97 2.51
C GLU A 1109 -33.04 8.61 3.23
N VAL A 1110 -31.84 8.15 3.60
CA VAL A 1110 -31.66 6.93 4.39
C VAL A 1110 -32.15 7.08 5.84
N GLU A 1111 -31.99 8.25 6.48
CA GLU A 1111 -32.59 8.52 7.79
C GLU A 1111 -34.13 8.41 7.72
N GLN A 1112 -34.76 9.01 6.71
CA GLN A 1112 -36.21 8.92 6.52
C GLN A 1112 -36.65 7.48 6.25
N PHE A 1113 -35.89 6.74 5.43
CA PHE A 1113 -36.15 5.32 5.18
C PHE A 1113 -36.05 4.46 6.44
N GLN A 1114 -35.11 4.77 7.36
CA GLN A 1114 -34.93 4.04 8.62
C GLN A 1114 -36.11 4.21 9.60
N LEU A 1115 -36.93 5.25 9.44
CA LEU A 1115 -38.14 5.47 10.24
C LEU A 1115 -39.31 4.59 9.80
N LEU A 1116 -39.28 4.03 8.59
CA LEU A 1116 -40.32 3.12 8.12
C LEU A 1116 -40.25 1.78 8.86
N LYS A 1117 -41.38 1.32 9.39
CA LYS A 1117 -41.48 -0.03 9.96
C LYS A 1117 -41.28 -1.07 8.86
N ASP A 1118 -40.61 -2.17 9.19
CA ASP A 1118 -40.43 -3.29 8.26
C ASP A 1118 -41.81 -3.83 7.83
N GLY A 1119 -42.03 -3.91 6.51
CA GLY A 1119 -43.31 -4.29 5.91
C GLY A 1119 -44.26 -3.12 5.60
N HIS A 1120 -43.83 -1.87 5.73
CA HIS A 1120 -44.62 -0.70 5.35
C HIS A 1120 -44.93 -0.69 3.84
N GLU A 1121 -46.15 -0.30 3.44
CA GLU A 1121 -46.66 -0.37 2.05
C GLU A 1121 -45.75 0.33 1.02
N ASN A 1122 -45.11 1.42 1.41
CA ASN A 1122 -44.21 2.21 0.55
C ASN A 1122 -42.71 1.84 0.69
N GLN A 1123 -42.35 0.89 1.56
CA GLN A 1123 -40.94 0.56 1.86
C GLN A 1123 -40.20 0.06 0.61
N GLN A 1124 -40.86 -0.74 -0.24
CA GLN A 1124 -40.26 -1.25 -1.48
C GLN A 1124 -40.03 -0.16 -2.52
N LYS A 1125 -41.00 0.76 -2.67
CA LYS A 1125 -40.89 1.88 -3.59
C LYS A 1125 -39.73 2.80 -3.20
N ILE A 1126 -39.68 3.23 -1.94
CA ILE A 1126 -38.65 4.16 -1.44
C ILE A 1126 -37.25 3.50 -1.45
N ALA A 1127 -37.16 2.21 -1.12
CA ALA A 1127 -35.88 1.49 -1.21
C ALA A 1127 -35.34 1.42 -2.65
N MET A 1128 -36.23 1.26 -3.64
CA MET A 1128 -35.84 1.25 -5.05
C MET A 1128 -35.42 2.65 -5.52
N GLU A 1129 -36.14 3.70 -5.13
CA GLU A 1129 -35.80 5.09 -5.45
C GLU A 1129 -34.40 5.47 -4.91
N ILE A 1130 -34.10 5.16 -3.64
CA ILE A 1130 -32.76 5.38 -3.06
C ILE A 1130 -31.70 4.56 -3.80
N TYR A 1131 -32.02 3.32 -4.17
CA TYR A 1131 -31.11 2.44 -4.89
C TYR A 1131 -30.77 3.00 -6.28
N GLU A 1132 -31.76 3.32 -7.11
CA GLU A 1132 -31.57 3.83 -8.47
C GLU A 1132 -30.91 5.20 -8.49
N LYS A 1133 -31.22 6.06 -7.52
CA LYS A 1133 -30.71 7.43 -7.45
C LYS A 1133 -29.26 7.52 -6.98
N TYR A 1134 -28.83 6.67 -6.04
CA TYR A 1134 -27.52 6.77 -5.37
C TYR A 1134 -26.62 5.52 -5.45
N VAL A 1135 -27.19 4.31 -5.51
CA VAL A 1135 -26.44 3.05 -5.26
C VAL A 1135 -26.26 2.18 -6.51
N ALA A 1136 -27.13 2.28 -7.51
CA ALA A 1136 -26.98 1.54 -8.76
C ALA A 1136 -25.65 1.91 -9.46
N TYR A 1137 -25.18 1.01 -10.33
CA TYR A 1137 -24.11 1.38 -11.25
C TYR A 1137 -24.64 2.46 -12.19
N GLU A 1138 -23.89 3.53 -12.38
CA GLU A 1138 -24.27 4.69 -13.20
C GLU A 1138 -25.49 5.47 -12.69
N SER A 1139 -25.81 5.36 -11.39
CA SER A 1139 -26.86 6.17 -10.78
C SER A 1139 -26.57 7.67 -10.95
N PRO A 1140 -27.59 8.51 -11.22
CA PRO A 1140 -27.41 9.93 -11.55
C PRO A 1140 -26.74 10.75 -10.44
N LYS A 1141 -26.89 10.33 -9.18
CA LYS A 1141 -26.25 10.92 -8.00
C LYS A 1141 -25.41 9.88 -7.25
N GLN A 1142 -24.53 9.18 -7.97
CA GLN A 1142 -23.81 8.04 -7.42
C GLN A 1142 -22.92 8.39 -6.21
N ILE A 1143 -23.16 7.73 -5.07
CA ILE A 1143 -22.33 7.88 -3.87
C ILE A 1143 -21.08 6.99 -3.92
N ASN A 1144 -20.01 7.46 -3.27
CA ASN A 1144 -18.73 6.77 -3.18
C ASN A 1144 -18.68 5.75 -2.03
N ILE A 1145 -19.07 4.50 -2.32
CA ILE A 1145 -19.09 3.37 -1.37
C ILE A 1145 -18.33 2.16 -1.92
N ASP A 1146 -17.87 1.28 -1.02
CA ASP A 1146 -17.07 0.11 -1.41
C ASP A 1146 -17.87 -0.91 -2.27
N HIS A 1147 -17.16 -1.62 -3.16
CA HIS A 1147 -17.77 -2.58 -4.09
C HIS A 1147 -18.62 -3.65 -3.38
N PHE A 1148 -18.18 -4.15 -2.22
CA PHE A 1148 -18.91 -5.17 -1.46
C PHE A 1148 -20.19 -4.60 -0.84
N THR A 1149 -20.17 -3.36 -0.35
CA THR A 1149 -21.36 -2.67 0.14
C THR A 1149 -22.41 -2.52 -0.97
N ARG A 1150 -21.99 -2.09 -2.16
CA ARG A 1150 -22.88 -1.93 -3.33
C ARG A 1150 -23.51 -3.25 -3.77
N VAL A 1151 -22.72 -4.32 -3.86
CA VAL A 1151 -23.20 -5.66 -4.22
C VAL A 1151 -24.24 -6.16 -3.22
N LYS A 1152 -23.98 -6.02 -1.90
CA LYS A 1152 -24.91 -6.47 -0.86
C LYS A 1152 -26.25 -5.73 -0.89
N ILE A 1153 -26.25 -4.43 -1.15
CA ILE A 1153 -27.50 -3.66 -1.28
C ILE A 1153 -28.25 -4.12 -2.53
N THR A 1154 -27.55 -4.29 -3.66
CA THR A 1154 -28.13 -4.79 -4.91
C THR A 1154 -28.77 -6.18 -4.75
N GLU A 1155 -28.11 -7.10 -4.06
CA GLU A 1155 -28.66 -8.43 -3.77
C GLU A 1155 -29.93 -8.37 -2.92
N LYS A 1156 -29.95 -7.52 -1.89
CA LYS A 1156 -31.13 -7.34 -1.03
C LYS A 1156 -32.32 -6.78 -1.80
N ILE A 1157 -32.08 -5.79 -2.68
CA ILE A 1157 -33.11 -5.23 -3.58
C ILE A 1157 -33.64 -6.33 -4.52
N LYS A 1158 -32.75 -7.08 -5.19
CA LYS A 1158 -33.14 -8.17 -6.11
C LYS A 1158 -33.91 -9.31 -5.43
N GLN A 1159 -33.61 -9.61 -4.17
CA GLN A 1159 -34.28 -10.66 -3.40
C GLN A 1159 -35.54 -10.19 -2.66
N ASN A 1160 -35.93 -8.92 -2.82
CA ASN A 1160 -36.98 -8.25 -2.04
C ASN A 1160 -36.83 -8.43 -0.51
N LYS A 1161 -35.59 -8.54 -0.01
CA LYS A 1161 -35.27 -8.67 1.42
C LYS A 1161 -35.01 -7.29 2.02
N LEU A 1162 -36.06 -6.50 2.11
CA LEU A 1162 -36.02 -5.12 2.60
C LEU A 1162 -35.98 -5.09 4.13
N SER A 1163 -35.19 -4.17 4.66
CA SER A 1163 -35.11 -3.90 6.10
C SER A 1163 -34.71 -2.45 6.29
N GLY A 1164 -35.23 -1.76 7.31
CA GLY A 1164 -34.87 -0.35 7.59
C GLY A 1164 -33.35 -0.12 7.68
N SER A 1165 -32.58 -1.12 8.12
CA SER A 1165 -31.11 -1.02 8.24
C SER A 1165 -30.30 -1.35 6.97
N MET A 1166 -30.94 -1.60 5.82
CA MET A 1166 -30.25 -2.15 4.65
C MET A 1166 -29.18 -1.21 4.07
N PHE A 1167 -29.36 0.10 4.18
CA PHE A 1167 -28.42 1.12 3.72
C PHE A 1167 -27.43 1.58 4.81
N LYS A 1168 -27.55 1.10 6.06
CA LYS A 1168 -26.80 1.62 7.22
C LYS A 1168 -25.28 1.57 7.06
N LYS A 1169 -24.76 0.52 6.40
CA LYS A 1169 -23.31 0.41 6.11
C LYS A 1169 -22.87 1.50 5.12
N ALA A 1170 -23.60 1.70 4.03
CA ALA A 1170 -23.34 2.76 3.07
C ALA A 1170 -23.46 4.15 3.71
N GLN A 1171 -24.50 4.38 4.52
CA GLN A 1171 -24.69 5.62 5.27
C GLN A 1171 -23.52 5.91 6.21
N THR A 1172 -22.98 4.89 6.89
CA THR A 1172 -21.81 5.03 7.76
C THR A 1172 -20.54 5.34 6.96
N GLU A 1173 -20.36 4.74 5.78
CA GLU A 1173 -19.22 5.05 4.90
C GLU A 1173 -19.27 6.51 4.42
N ILE A 1174 -20.44 7.00 4.01
CA ILE A 1174 -20.64 8.38 3.56
C ILE A 1174 -20.52 9.38 4.71
N GLU A 1175 -21.04 9.08 5.90
CA GLU A 1175 -20.86 9.93 7.08
C GLU A 1175 -19.37 10.09 7.42
N ASN A 1176 -18.60 9.01 7.36
CA ASN A 1176 -17.16 9.06 7.58
C ASN A 1176 -16.41 9.82 6.48
N LEU A 1177 -16.87 9.72 5.23
CA LEU A 1177 -16.32 10.47 4.12
C LEU A 1177 -16.52 11.98 4.35
N LEU A 1178 -17.76 12.40 4.59
CA LEU A 1178 -18.10 13.80 4.85
C LEU A 1178 -17.39 14.34 6.11
N GLN A 1179 -17.31 13.56 7.19
CA GLN A 1179 -16.66 13.98 8.44
C GLN A 1179 -15.14 14.17 8.30
N ARG A 1180 -14.48 13.41 7.42
CA ARG A 1180 -13.03 13.46 7.24
C ARG A 1180 -12.59 14.46 6.18
N ASP A 1181 -13.44 14.74 5.21
CA ASP A 1181 -13.09 15.51 4.03
C ASP A 1181 -13.83 16.85 3.94
N SER A 1182 -15.14 16.81 3.73
CA SER A 1182 -15.93 18.02 3.46
C SER A 1182 -16.23 18.85 4.72
N PHE A 1183 -16.45 18.21 5.87
CA PHE A 1183 -16.79 18.88 7.13
C PHE A 1183 -15.66 19.79 7.66
N PRO A 1184 -14.39 19.35 7.74
CA PRO A 1184 -13.29 20.25 8.14
C PRO A 1184 -13.13 21.46 7.22
N ARG A 1185 -13.40 21.29 5.92
CA ARG A 1185 -13.34 22.38 4.93
C ARG A 1185 -14.52 23.33 5.06
N PHE A 1186 -15.72 22.83 5.36
CA PHE A 1186 -16.86 23.65 5.67
C PHE A 1186 -16.62 24.53 6.91
N MET A 1187 -16.02 23.98 7.97
CA MET A 1187 -15.76 24.69 9.23
C MET A 1187 -14.83 25.90 9.09
N VAL A 1188 -14.11 26.01 7.96
CA VAL A 1188 -13.25 27.16 7.64
C VAL A 1188 -13.73 27.92 6.40
N SER A 1189 -14.98 27.69 5.98
CA SER A 1189 -15.58 28.33 4.81
C SER A 1189 -16.35 29.62 5.18
N GLU A 1190 -16.45 30.55 4.22
CA GLU A 1190 -17.27 31.78 4.38
C GLU A 1190 -18.74 31.46 4.75
N LYS A 1191 -19.26 30.31 4.32
CA LYS A 1191 -20.62 29.86 4.65
C LYS A 1191 -20.77 29.51 6.14
N ALA A 1192 -19.74 28.91 6.75
CA ALA A 1192 -19.73 28.67 8.19
C ALA A 1192 -19.53 29.96 8.98
N GLU A 1193 -18.69 30.89 8.50
CA GLU A 1193 -18.54 32.20 9.14
C GLU A 1193 -19.83 33.02 9.14
N LYS A 1194 -20.61 32.98 8.04
CA LYS A 1194 -21.95 33.59 7.99
C LYS A 1194 -22.90 33.03 9.04
N LEU A 1195 -22.87 31.71 9.30
CA LEU A 1195 -23.66 31.10 10.38
C LEU A 1195 -23.31 31.67 11.76
N VAL A 1196 -22.03 31.98 12.02
CA VAL A 1196 -21.61 32.62 13.27
C VAL A 1196 -22.03 34.07 13.33
N GLN A 1197 -21.91 34.82 12.24
CA GLN A 1197 -22.30 36.22 12.21
C GLN A 1197 -23.81 36.40 12.40
N GLU A 1198 -24.64 35.54 11.82
CA GLU A 1198 -26.09 35.54 12.05
C GLU A 1198 -26.44 35.20 13.50
N LYS A 1199 -25.75 34.23 14.13
CA LYS A 1199 -25.96 33.88 15.55
C LYS A 1199 -25.46 34.96 16.51
N LYS A 1200 -24.37 35.66 16.17
CA LYS A 1200 -23.89 36.85 16.90
C LYS A 1200 -24.90 38.00 16.83
N LYS A 1201 -25.47 38.28 15.64
CA LYS A 1201 -26.55 39.28 15.48
C LYS A 1201 -27.82 38.90 16.24
N LEU A 1202 -28.20 37.62 16.29
CA LEU A 1202 -29.33 37.15 17.10
C LEU A 1202 -29.10 37.32 18.61
N LYS A 1203 -27.87 37.11 19.09
CA LYS A 1203 -27.47 37.36 20.49
C LYS A 1203 -27.44 38.84 20.89
N GLU A 1204 -27.29 39.75 19.93
CA GLU A 1204 -27.34 41.20 20.18
C GLU A 1204 -28.77 41.75 20.21
N VAL A 1205 -29.76 41.00 19.70
CA VAL A 1205 -31.16 41.44 19.54
C VAL A 1205 -32.13 40.73 20.48
N LEU A 1206 -31.82 39.51 20.93
CA LEU A 1206 -32.69 38.69 21.79
C LEU A 1206 -31.99 38.37 23.12
N ASN A 1207 -32.75 38.37 24.21
CA ASN A 1207 -32.23 38.02 25.53
C ASN A 1207 -32.08 36.49 25.71
N GLU A 1208 -31.33 36.05 26.73
CA GLU A 1208 -31.01 34.63 26.96
C GLU A 1208 -32.24 33.72 27.17
N GLU A 1209 -33.40 34.27 27.56
CA GLU A 1209 -34.64 33.52 27.72
C GLU A 1209 -35.37 33.30 26.37
N GLU A 1210 -35.36 34.29 25.48
CA GLU A 1210 -35.91 34.19 24.13
C GLU A 1210 -35.09 33.23 23.25
N LEU A 1211 -33.76 33.22 23.40
CA LEU A 1211 -32.86 32.29 22.71
C LEU A 1211 -33.09 30.83 23.11
N LYS A 1212 -33.60 30.55 24.31
CA LYS A 1212 -33.94 29.20 24.79
C LYS A 1212 -35.31 28.69 24.32
N GLN A 1213 -36.19 29.57 23.85
CA GLN A 1213 -37.50 29.18 23.30
C GLN A 1213 -37.46 28.87 21.79
N ILE A 1214 -36.39 29.29 21.10
CA ILE A 1214 -36.21 29.14 19.65
C ILE A 1214 -35.39 27.88 19.27
N ASP A 1215 -34.36 27.53 20.07
CA ASP A 1215 -33.62 26.25 20.00
C ASP A 1215 -34.50 25.10 20.53
#